data_AF-A0A6P5ZAP0-F1
#
_entry.id   AF-A0A6P5ZAP0-F1
#
_cell.length_a   1.000
_cell.length_b   1.000
_cell.length_c   1.000
_cell.angle_alpha   90.00
_cell.angle_beta   90.00
_cell.angle_gamma   90.00
#
_symmetry.space_group_name_H-M   'P 1'
#
loop_
_entity.id
_entity.type
_entity.pdbx_description
1 polymer ?
#
loop_
_entity_poly.entity_id
_entity_poly.type
_entity_poly.pdbx_seq_one_letter_code
_entity_poly.pdbx_strand_id
1 'polypeptide(L)'
;MSLGCFEWLNFLIFFLFFFIFAINPCVSVDQIDEFSIIAFDLDSFHGDYTPPSPPPPSLPPLPPSLSCEEDLNGIGSLDTVCEINSSLDFHGDVYIAGNGSFHVLPNVVLSCPIRGCSITINVSRGEFILGQNSGMFAGTVFVSASNASFLKSSVVNVSGLAGQPPAQTSGTPSGIQGAGGGHGGRGASCVSDNTKLPDDVWGGDAYSWSSLDKPWSYGSQGGTTSKEEDYGGGGGGRIKFEVEKTVEVGGNLLANGGDGGVKGGGGSGGSIFIKAHRMTGSGRISASGGDGFAGGGGGRISIDVFSRHDDTEFFIHGGKSFGCPDNSGAAGTYYDAVPRSLIVSNHNMSTSTDTLLMEFPKQSLWTNVYIRDHAKASVPLLWSRVQVRGQIHLSCAAVLSFGLAHYGSSEFELMAEELLMSDSVVKIFGALRMSVKMHLMWNSKMLIDCGADAIAATSLLEASNLVVLRESSMIQSNANLGVNGQGFLNLSGPGDMIEAQRLILSLFFSINVGPGSVLRGPLENASNNDMVPRLYCELQDCPMELVHPPEDCNVNSSLSFTLQICRVEDIIIEGLVTGSVVHFHWVRTVIVYSSGAITTSALGCTGGVGRGKVLNNGLAGGGGHGGKGGEGYYDGSFIEGGVSYGDADLPCELGSGSGNDSLAGATAGGGIIGEALAEVRVTMAKMELSPERPVLKGFMVSFVRNALLGLLRMSVDLIESFVIIAHPMSFQVEPYMLMFEVLETNRTEESQSHVHRMYFMGPNSFTEPWHLPHSPPEQVIEIVYEDAFNRFVDEINGLAAYLWWEGSIYSILSILAYPLAWSWLQQRRKKKLQQLREFVRSEYDHSCLRSCRSRALYEGLKVAATPDTMLAYVDFFLGGDEKRGDLPPRLHQRFPMSLVFGGDGSYMAPFSLQSDNILTSLMSQAYFLPLSVLQSVPPTIWYRLVAGLNSQLRLVRYGHLKLTFGHVISWLETHANPTLITYGVHVDLAWFQPTSSGYYQFGLVVCATSNESVLHWTEGQDRYLMHMEQSRWRGAASRRDSTGCLDASEHIRICQRIFGGILHAKSLRTLKMKRAICYPFSFIVYNTKPVGHQDLVGLLVSMLLLGDFSLVLLTLLQLYSISLLDSFLVLFILPLAIVFPFPAGISALFSHGPRRSAGLARVYALWNITSLINVVTAFVCGFLHYWSHSSKKHTNFQSWNFSMDESEWWMLPSGLVVGKIILARLIDCHVANQEIQDHSLYSSDPDVFWQS
;
A
#
# COMPACT_ATOMS: atom_id res chain seq x y z
N MET A 1 37.29 35.85 -59.16
CA MET A 1 35.94 35.99 -58.59
C MET A 1 36.09 36.00 -57.07
N SER A 2 36.08 37.18 -56.45
CA SER A 2 36.54 37.40 -55.06
C SER A 2 35.50 38.13 -54.19
N LEU A 3 34.20 38.04 -54.54
CA LEU A 3 33.09 38.46 -53.66
C LEU A 3 32.54 37.28 -52.84
N GLY A 4 32.37 36.11 -53.46
CA GLY A 4 31.66 34.98 -52.85
C GLY A 4 32.29 34.39 -51.58
N CYS A 5 33.61 34.55 -51.37
CA CYS A 5 34.28 34.07 -50.14
C CYS A 5 34.09 35.05 -48.96
N PHE A 6 33.95 36.35 -49.23
CA PHE A 6 33.67 37.35 -48.20
C PHE A 6 32.19 37.34 -47.80
N GLU A 7 31.30 37.07 -48.76
CA GLU A 7 29.91 36.73 -48.46
C GLU A 7 29.81 35.43 -47.67
N TRP A 8 30.53 34.35 -48.03
CA TRP A 8 30.53 33.11 -47.23
C TRP A 8 31.05 33.31 -45.81
N LEU A 9 32.11 34.10 -45.60
CA LEU A 9 32.63 34.36 -44.26
C LEU A 9 31.66 35.23 -43.46
N ASN A 10 31.06 36.27 -44.05
CA ASN A 10 30.02 37.07 -43.39
C ASN A 10 28.74 36.26 -43.15
N PHE A 11 28.38 35.33 -44.03
CA PHE A 11 27.24 34.43 -43.85
C PHE A 11 27.53 33.45 -42.72
N LEU A 12 28.73 32.86 -42.65
CA LEU A 12 29.14 31.98 -41.56
C LEU A 12 29.27 32.73 -40.22
N ILE A 13 29.75 33.98 -40.22
CA ILE A 13 29.80 34.85 -39.04
C ILE A 13 28.39 35.26 -38.62
N PHE A 14 27.52 35.68 -39.54
CA PHE A 14 26.13 36.06 -39.23
C PHE A 14 25.34 34.84 -38.76
N PHE A 15 25.58 33.66 -39.35
CA PHE A 15 25.00 32.39 -38.93
C PHE A 15 25.51 31.98 -37.54
N LEU A 16 26.82 32.08 -37.25
CA LEU A 16 27.38 31.89 -35.89
C LEU A 16 26.83 32.92 -34.89
N PHE A 17 26.67 34.17 -35.27
CA PHE A 17 26.12 35.23 -34.41
C PHE A 17 24.64 34.97 -34.11
N PHE A 18 23.88 34.49 -35.10
CA PHE A 18 22.49 34.05 -34.94
C PHE A 18 22.39 32.73 -34.16
N PHE A 19 23.36 31.81 -34.31
CA PHE A 19 23.48 30.59 -33.50
C PHE A 19 23.71 30.95 -32.03
N ILE A 20 24.64 31.85 -31.75
CA ILE A 20 24.94 32.37 -30.41
C ILE A 20 23.72 33.11 -29.83
N PHE A 21 22.96 33.86 -30.64
CA PHE A 21 21.74 34.54 -30.18
C PHE A 21 20.53 33.60 -30.00
N ALA A 22 20.40 32.54 -30.80
CA ALA A 22 19.31 31.56 -30.74
C ALA A 22 19.53 30.47 -29.68
N ILE A 23 20.78 30.20 -29.28
CA ILE A 23 21.13 29.29 -28.20
C ILE A 23 21.10 29.99 -26.82
N ASN A 24 21.41 31.29 -26.75
CA ASN A 24 21.38 32.06 -25.50
C ASN A 24 20.04 32.09 -24.69
N PRO A 25 18.83 31.99 -25.27
CA PRO A 25 17.60 31.90 -24.48
C PRO A 25 17.33 30.50 -23.90
N CYS A 26 18.09 29.47 -24.28
CA CYS A 26 18.00 28.13 -23.66
C CYS A 26 19.12 27.91 -22.62
N VAL A 27 20.31 28.49 -22.87
CA VAL A 27 21.54 28.23 -22.08
C VAL A 27 21.75 29.18 -20.89
N SER A 28 20.86 30.15 -20.65
CA SER A 28 20.98 31.10 -19.53
C SER A 28 20.30 30.66 -18.22
N VAL A 29 20.04 29.35 -18.05
CA VAL A 29 19.67 28.73 -16.77
C VAL A 29 20.73 27.68 -16.40
N ASP A 30 21.46 28.00 -15.33
CA ASP A 30 22.59 27.30 -14.70
C ASP A 30 23.94 27.26 -15.43
N GLN A 31 24.98 27.45 -14.61
CA GLN A 31 26.38 27.69 -14.97
C GLN A 31 27.14 26.36 -15.14
N ILE A 32 28.14 26.36 -16.04
CA ILE A 32 28.91 25.17 -16.45
C ILE A 32 30.24 25.10 -15.70
N ASP A 33 30.58 23.90 -15.21
CA ASP A 33 31.91 23.24 -15.16
C ASP A 33 31.70 21.91 -14.36
N GLU A 34 32.26 20.72 -14.66
CA GLU A 34 33.28 20.24 -15.61
C GLU A 34 33.12 18.66 -15.78
N PHE A 35 34.01 17.88 -16.42
CA PHE A 35 33.79 16.58 -17.14
C PHE A 35 33.71 15.17 -16.40
N SER A 36 33.35 14.07 -17.13
CA SER A 36 33.88 12.65 -17.01
C SER A 36 33.60 11.70 -15.78
N ILE A 37 33.39 10.35 -15.83
CA ILE A 37 33.46 9.31 -16.90
C ILE A 37 32.90 7.89 -16.45
N ILE A 38 32.24 7.13 -17.36
CA ILE A 38 32.12 5.62 -17.53
C ILE A 38 31.34 4.66 -16.57
N ALA A 39 30.58 3.74 -17.24
CA ALA A 39 30.02 2.40 -16.92
C ALA A 39 28.93 2.23 -15.82
N PHE A 40 27.78 1.53 -15.97
CA PHE A 40 27.20 0.41 -16.77
C PHE A 40 27.12 -0.99 -16.09
N ASP A 41 26.00 -1.66 -16.39
CA ASP A 41 25.43 -2.95 -15.97
C ASP A 41 24.41 -2.82 -14.80
N LEU A 42 23.09 -2.98 -14.95
CA LEU A 42 22.19 -3.80 -15.82
C LEU A 42 22.17 -5.30 -15.45
N ASP A 43 21.18 -5.71 -14.65
CA ASP A 43 20.25 -6.79 -15.06
C ASP A 43 18.99 -6.92 -14.17
N SER A 44 18.05 -7.76 -14.61
CA SER A 44 16.83 -8.25 -13.91
C SER A 44 15.58 -7.34 -13.84
N PHE A 45 14.80 -7.37 -14.92
CA PHE A 45 13.34 -7.19 -14.87
C PHE A 45 12.65 -8.56 -14.82
N HIS A 46 11.62 -8.72 -13.98
CA HIS A 46 10.31 -9.29 -14.37
C HIS A 46 9.33 -9.15 -13.19
N GLY A 47 8.08 -8.79 -13.49
CA GLY A 47 7.00 -8.69 -12.50
C GLY A 47 5.64 -8.53 -13.21
N ASP A 48 4.72 -9.45 -12.93
CA ASP A 48 3.42 -9.55 -13.60
C ASP A 48 2.42 -8.46 -13.17
N TYR A 49 1.44 -8.17 -14.03
CA TYR A 49 0.39 -7.19 -13.76
C TYR A 49 -0.99 -7.71 -14.18
N THR A 50 -1.94 -7.78 -13.23
CA THR A 50 -3.35 -8.08 -13.49
C THR A 50 -4.18 -6.78 -13.55
N PRO A 51 -5.12 -6.65 -14.51
CA PRO A 51 -5.88 -5.41 -14.68
C PRO A 51 -7.11 -5.30 -13.74
N PRO A 52 -7.55 -4.08 -13.38
CA PRO A 52 -8.72 -3.86 -12.51
C PRO A 52 -10.07 -4.06 -13.23
N SER A 53 -11.08 -4.45 -12.47
CA SER A 53 -12.43 -4.78 -12.94
C SER A 53 -13.31 -3.57 -13.31
N PRO A 54 -14.24 -3.70 -14.28
CA PRO A 54 -15.08 -2.60 -14.77
C PRO A 54 -16.23 -2.19 -13.82
N PRO A 55 -16.79 -0.98 -13.97
CA PRO A 55 -17.87 -0.46 -13.12
C PRO A 55 -19.22 -1.19 -13.34
N PRO A 56 -20.10 -1.22 -12.32
CA PRO A 56 -21.37 -1.95 -12.38
C PRO A 56 -22.43 -1.27 -13.29
N PRO A 57 -23.31 -2.05 -13.95
CA PRO A 57 -24.34 -1.53 -14.86
C PRO A 57 -25.51 -0.85 -14.14
N SER A 58 -26.20 0.06 -14.84
CA SER A 58 -27.38 0.79 -14.35
C SER A 58 -28.63 -0.11 -14.21
N LEU A 59 -29.44 0.16 -13.18
CA LEU A 59 -30.66 -0.58 -12.88
C LEU A 59 -31.75 -0.44 -13.98
N PRO A 60 -32.49 -1.51 -14.32
CA PRO A 60 -33.60 -1.47 -15.26
C PRO A 60 -34.84 -0.74 -14.68
N PRO A 61 -35.75 -0.22 -15.53
CA PRO A 61 -36.96 0.46 -15.08
C PRO A 61 -37.95 -0.52 -14.43
N LEU A 62 -38.60 -0.08 -13.35
CA LEU A 62 -39.63 -0.83 -12.61
C LEU A 62 -40.96 -0.90 -13.39
N PRO A 63 -41.73 -2.00 -13.28
CA PRO A 63 -43.06 -2.11 -13.86
C PRO A 63 -44.09 -1.21 -13.14
N PRO A 64 -45.24 -0.91 -13.79
CA PRO A 64 -46.32 -0.13 -13.16
C PRO A 64 -46.92 -0.86 -11.95
N SER A 65 -47.40 -0.10 -10.96
CA SER A 65 -48.00 -0.64 -9.73
C SER A 65 -49.43 -1.13 -9.95
N LEU A 66 -49.74 -2.31 -9.42
CA LEU A 66 -51.09 -2.88 -9.40
C LEU A 66 -52.04 -2.12 -8.45
N SER A 67 -53.34 -2.17 -8.76
CA SER A 67 -54.43 -1.64 -7.93
C SER A 67 -55.00 -2.68 -6.95
N CYS A 68 -55.64 -2.23 -5.86
CA CYS A 68 -56.25 -3.15 -4.88
C CYS A 68 -57.51 -3.85 -5.45
N GLU A 69 -58.44 -3.10 -6.02
CA GLU A 69 -59.75 -3.60 -6.41
C GLU A 69 -59.75 -4.31 -7.78
N GLU A 70 -59.09 -3.73 -8.80
CA GLU A 70 -59.14 -4.28 -10.18
C GLU A 70 -58.12 -5.40 -10.41
N ASP A 71 -56.90 -5.29 -9.87
CA ASP A 71 -55.81 -6.24 -10.14
C ASP A 71 -55.61 -7.30 -9.05
N LEU A 72 -55.85 -6.95 -7.78
CA LEU A 72 -55.61 -7.83 -6.62
C LEU A 72 -56.88 -8.47 -6.04
N ASN A 73 -58.07 -8.19 -6.60
CA ASN A 73 -59.38 -8.62 -6.06
C ASN A 73 -59.56 -8.32 -4.56
N GLY A 74 -58.87 -7.30 -4.04
CA GLY A 74 -58.88 -6.91 -2.65
C GLY A 74 -60.03 -5.96 -2.31
N ILE A 75 -60.21 -5.71 -1.01
CA ILE A 75 -61.17 -4.75 -0.49
C ILE A 75 -60.40 -3.50 -0.05
N GLY A 76 -60.80 -2.32 -0.56
CA GLY A 76 -60.24 -1.04 -0.17
C GLY A 76 -59.18 -0.51 -1.14
N SER A 77 -58.21 0.27 -0.63
CA SER A 77 -57.21 0.96 -1.45
C SER A 77 -55.82 0.89 -0.83
N LEU A 78 -54.80 0.77 -1.68
CA LEU A 78 -53.39 0.76 -1.28
C LEU A 78 -52.93 2.07 -0.62
N ASP A 79 -53.68 3.17 -0.75
CA ASP A 79 -53.44 4.43 -0.03
C ASP A 79 -54.14 4.53 1.34
N THR A 80 -55.00 3.57 1.70
CA THR A 80 -55.69 3.53 3.00
C THR A 80 -55.46 2.18 3.71
N VAL A 81 -56.27 1.18 3.40
CA VAL A 81 -56.07 -0.22 3.76
C VAL A 81 -56.54 -1.05 2.57
N CYS A 82 -55.72 -2.01 2.14
CA CYS A 82 -56.04 -3.00 1.12
C CYS A 82 -55.99 -4.39 1.76
N GLU A 83 -57.14 -5.08 1.82
CA GLU A 83 -57.26 -6.41 2.40
C GLU A 83 -57.51 -7.46 1.31
N ILE A 84 -56.62 -8.45 1.18
CA ILE A 84 -56.80 -9.57 0.24
C ILE A 84 -57.42 -10.75 0.99
N ASN A 85 -58.54 -11.25 0.48
CA ASN A 85 -59.27 -12.41 1.00
C ASN A 85 -59.22 -13.66 0.08
N SER A 86 -58.72 -13.51 -1.15
CA SER A 86 -58.63 -14.57 -2.16
C SER A 86 -57.18 -14.84 -2.54
N SER A 87 -56.80 -16.11 -2.72
CA SER A 87 -55.49 -16.47 -3.27
C SER A 87 -55.32 -16.01 -4.72
N LEU A 88 -54.12 -15.56 -5.08
CA LEU A 88 -53.76 -15.01 -6.38
C LEU A 88 -52.56 -15.78 -6.95
N ASP A 89 -52.58 -16.07 -8.24
CA ASP A 89 -51.46 -16.66 -8.98
C ASP A 89 -51.07 -15.72 -10.14
N PHE A 90 -49.80 -15.34 -10.18
CA PHE A 90 -49.26 -14.31 -11.06
C PHE A 90 -48.38 -14.95 -12.15
N HIS A 91 -48.48 -14.42 -13.37
CA HIS A 91 -47.72 -14.91 -14.54
C HIS A 91 -46.55 -13.98 -14.95
N GLY A 92 -46.19 -13.02 -14.10
CA GLY A 92 -45.10 -12.06 -14.34
C GLY A 92 -44.77 -11.26 -13.09
N ASP A 93 -43.78 -10.36 -13.20
CA ASP A 93 -43.33 -9.52 -12.08
C ASP A 93 -44.44 -8.62 -11.52
N VAL A 94 -44.55 -8.60 -10.20
CA VAL A 94 -45.59 -7.87 -9.44
C VAL A 94 -44.97 -6.72 -8.66
N TYR A 95 -45.45 -5.51 -8.92
CA TYR A 95 -45.15 -4.32 -8.13
C TYR A 95 -46.43 -3.79 -7.48
N ILE A 96 -46.43 -3.69 -6.16
CA ILE A 96 -47.54 -3.18 -5.34
C ILE A 96 -46.99 -1.98 -4.56
N ALA A 97 -47.56 -0.80 -4.76
CA ALA A 97 -47.10 0.43 -4.11
C ALA A 97 -48.28 1.24 -3.59
N GLY A 98 -48.14 1.82 -2.39
CA GLY A 98 -49.18 2.66 -1.78
C GLY A 98 -48.74 3.33 -0.48
N ASN A 99 -49.49 4.35 -0.05
CA ASN A 99 -49.23 5.07 1.21
C ASN A 99 -49.97 4.48 2.44
N GLY A 100 -50.91 3.55 2.24
CA GLY A 100 -51.75 2.93 3.27
C GLY A 100 -51.11 1.69 3.89
N SER A 101 -51.94 0.72 4.28
CA SER A 101 -51.51 -0.60 4.80
C SER A 101 -51.98 -1.75 3.89
N PHE A 102 -51.24 -2.86 3.88
CA PHE A 102 -51.51 -4.02 3.03
C PHE A 102 -51.60 -5.30 3.85
N HIS A 103 -52.80 -5.89 3.92
CA HIS A 103 -53.11 -7.04 4.77
C HIS A 103 -53.47 -8.26 3.92
N VAL A 104 -52.69 -9.33 4.07
CA VAL A 104 -53.00 -10.65 3.52
C VAL A 104 -53.72 -11.45 4.61
N LEU A 105 -55.01 -11.73 4.42
CA LEU A 105 -55.82 -12.41 5.44
C LEU A 105 -55.39 -13.88 5.64
N PRO A 106 -55.77 -14.52 6.77
CA PRO A 106 -55.39 -15.90 7.06
C PRO A 106 -55.81 -16.89 5.96
N ASN A 107 -54.93 -17.87 5.68
CA ASN A 107 -55.07 -18.90 4.63
C ASN A 107 -55.08 -18.39 3.17
N VAL A 108 -54.72 -17.13 2.91
CA VAL A 108 -54.54 -16.59 1.54
C VAL A 108 -53.13 -16.95 1.01
N VAL A 109 -53.02 -17.26 -0.28
CA VAL A 109 -51.73 -17.54 -0.94
C VAL A 109 -51.49 -16.58 -2.10
N LEU A 110 -50.33 -15.93 -2.11
CA LEU A 110 -49.81 -15.17 -3.24
C LEU A 110 -48.72 -16.01 -3.92
N SER A 111 -48.94 -16.39 -5.17
CA SER A 111 -48.09 -17.31 -5.92
C SER A 111 -47.57 -16.66 -7.20
N CYS A 112 -46.28 -16.81 -7.49
CA CYS A 112 -45.69 -16.61 -8.81
C CYS A 112 -44.64 -17.72 -9.04
N PRO A 113 -45.05 -18.88 -9.58
CA PRO A 113 -44.21 -20.09 -9.63
C PRO A 113 -43.15 -20.05 -10.75
N ILE A 114 -42.92 -18.88 -11.35
CA ILE A 114 -41.95 -18.68 -12.44
C ILE A 114 -40.57 -18.40 -11.82
N ARG A 115 -39.55 -19.15 -12.28
CA ARG A 115 -38.14 -18.95 -11.87
C ARG A 115 -37.71 -17.50 -12.08
N GLY A 116 -37.31 -16.83 -10.99
CA GLY A 116 -36.87 -15.44 -10.98
C GLY A 116 -37.96 -14.38 -10.93
N CYS A 117 -39.25 -14.74 -10.88
CA CYS A 117 -40.36 -13.79 -10.72
C CYS A 117 -40.26 -13.02 -9.40
N SER A 118 -40.52 -11.71 -9.44
CA SER A 118 -40.46 -10.83 -8.28
C SER A 118 -41.85 -10.40 -7.79
N ILE A 119 -42.06 -10.46 -6.48
CA ILE A 119 -43.16 -9.81 -5.77
C ILE A 119 -42.57 -8.69 -4.92
N THR A 120 -42.89 -7.45 -5.27
CA THR A 120 -42.27 -6.24 -4.73
C THR A 120 -43.35 -5.37 -4.10
N ILE A 121 -43.38 -5.29 -2.76
CA ILE A 121 -44.38 -4.59 -1.96
C ILE A 121 -43.72 -3.35 -1.33
N ASN A 122 -44.23 -2.16 -1.65
CA ASN A 122 -43.72 -0.87 -1.17
C ASN A 122 -44.84 -0.07 -0.49
N VAL A 123 -44.92 -0.23 0.82
CA VAL A 123 -45.98 0.27 1.72
C VAL A 123 -45.32 1.08 2.86
N SER A 124 -44.31 1.88 2.49
CA SER A 124 -43.33 2.50 3.41
C SER A 124 -43.92 3.31 4.58
N ARG A 125 -45.16 3.80 4.47
CA ARG A 125 -45.83 4.62 5.50
C ARG A 125 -46.80 3.87 6.41
N GLY A 126 -47.26 2.69 6.01
CA GLY A 126 -48.20 1.88 6.78
C GLY A 126 -47.60 0.56 7.24
N GLU A 127 -48.47 -0.43 7.45
CA GLU A 127 -48.08 -1.76 7.92
C GLU A 127 -48.35 -2.86 6.88
N PHE A 128 -47.49 -3.87 6.89
CA PHE A 128 -47.66 -5.10 6.13
C PHE A 128 -47.95 -6.27 7.08
N ILE A 129 -49.05 -7.00 6.84
CA ILE A 129 -49.42 -8.15 7.68
C ILE A 129 -49.61 -9.38 6.79
N LEU A 130 -48.82 -10.43 7.06
CA LEU A 130 -48.99 -11.75 6.48
C LEU A 130 -49.72 -12.65 7.49
N GLY A 131 -50.99 -12.95 7.22
CA GLY A 131 -51.91 -13.68 8.09
C GLY A 131 -51.46 -15.10 8.48
N GLN A 132 -52.10 -15.68 9.50
CA GLN A 132 -51.81 -17.06 9.91
C GLN A 132 -52.11 -18.05 8.77
N ASN A 133 -51.26 -19.06 8.58
CA ASN A 133 -51.32 -20.02 7.47
C ASN A 133 -51.34 -19.39 6.05
N SER A 134 -51.01 -18.11 5.90
CA SER A 134 -50.90 -17.47 4.58
C SER A 134 -49.49 -17.66 3.99
N GLY A 135 -49.40 -17.67 2.66
CA GLY A 135 -48.18 -18.04 1.94
C GLY A 135 -47.80 -17.05 0.84
N MET A 136 -46.52 -16.78 0.68
CA MET A 136 -45.94 -16.05 -0.46
C MET A 136 -44.91 -16.93 -1.16
N PHE A 137 -45.11 -17.20 -2.46
CA PHE A 137 -44.23 -18.03 -3.28
C PHE A 137 -43.76 -17.25 -4.50
N ALA A 138 -42.45 -17.02 -4.66
CA ALA A 138 -41.87 -16.26 -5.78
C ALA A 138 -40.37 -16.58 -5.94
N GLY A 139 -39.72 -16.08 -6.98
CA GLY A 139 -38.25 -16.08 -7.07
C GLY A 139 -37.59 -14.98 -6.23
N THR A 140 -38.22 -13.80 -6.15
CA THR A 140 -37.81 -12.68 -5.30
C THR A 140 -39.01 -12.16 -4.52
N VAL A 141 -38.82 -11.88 -3.22
CA VAL A 141 -39.78 -11.16 -2.38
C VAL A 141 -39.09 -9.93 -1.78
N PHE A 142 -39.60 -8.74 -2.08
CA PHE A 142 -39.19 -7.49 -1.47
C PHE A 142 -40.37 -6.86 -0.72
N VAL A 143 -40.16 -6.48 0.54
CA VAL A 143 -41.16 -5.77 1.35
C VAL A 143 -40.51 -4.53 1.98
N SER A 144 -41.08 -3.36 1.72
CA SER A 144 -40.77 -2.13 2.45
C SER A 144 -42.02 -1.60 3.15
N ALA A 145 -41.94 -1.35 4.46
CA ALA A 145 -43.06 -0.93 5.30
C ALA A 145 -42.59 -0.18 6.56
N SER A 146 -43.50 0.52 7.26
CA SER A 146 -43.13 1.09 8.57
C SER A 146 -43.10 0.01 9.66
N ASN A 147 -44.09 -0.90 9.63
CA ASN A 147 -44.14 -2.14 10.42
C ASN A 147 -44.36 -3.35 9.48
N ALA A 148 -43.82 -4.53 9.82
CA ALA A 148 -44.11 -5.77 9.11
C ALA A 148 -44.31 -6.94 10.08
N SER A 149 -45.42 -7.67 9.94
CA SER A 149 -45.79 -8.78 10.82
C SER A 149 -46.04 -10.06 10.04
N PHE A 150 -45.15 -11.04 10.20
CA PHE A 150 -45.25 -12.39 9.65
C PHE A 150 -45.77 -13.32 10.75
N LEU A 151 -47.09 -13.52 10.80
CA LEU A 151 -47.74 -14.23 11.90
C LEU A 151 -47.38 -15.72 11.93
N LYS A 152 -47.72 -16.39 13.04
CA LYS A 152 -47.46 -17.83 13.24
C LYS A 152 -48.01 -18.67 12.09
N SER A 153 -47.20 -19.63 11.66
CA SER A 153 -47.46 -20.51 10.50
C SER A 153 -47.59 -19.79 9.14
N SER A 154 -47.24 -18.50 9.03
CA SER A 154 -47.05 -17.89 7.71
C SER A 154 -45.75 -18.37 7.06
N VAL A 155 -45.71 -18.38 5.73
CA VAL A 155 -44.55 -18.87 4.98
C VAL A 155 -44.21 -17.94 3.82
N VAL A 156 -42.98 -17.43 3.79
CA VAL A 156 -42.39 -16.78 2.60
C VAL A 156 -41.37 -17.76 2.03
N ASN A 157 -41.68 -18.35 0.88
CA ASN A 157 -40.86 -19.40 0.28
C ASN A 157 -40.41 -19.01 -1.13
N VAL A 158 -39.10 -18.81 -1.27
CA VAL A 158 -38.42 -18.56 -2.54
C VAL A 158 -37.44 -19.69 -2.90
N SER A 159 -37.61 -20.87 -2.29
CA SER A 159 -36.69 -22.00 -2.44
C SER A 159 -36.78 -22.64 -3.82
N GLY A 160 -35.65 -22.92 -4.46
CA GLY A 160 -35.58 -23.50 -5.81
C GLY A 160 -36.10 -22.62 -6.97
N LEU A 161 -36.61 -21.41 -6.68
CA LEU A 161 -37.24 -20.49 -7.64
C LEU A 161 -36.31 -19.36 -8.11
N ALA A 162 -34.99 -19.49 -7.92
CA ALA A 162 -34.02 -18.52 -8.40
C ALA A 162 -34.17 -18.18 -9.90
N GLY A 163 -33.94 -16.91 -10.24
CA GLY A 163 -33.59 -16.53 -11.62
C GLY A 163 -32.14 -16.86 -11.93
N GLN A 164 -31.64 -16.39 -13.08
CA GLN A 164 -30.23 -16.61 -13.44
C GLN A 164 -29.27 -15.97 -12.41
N PRO A 165 -28.21 -16.65 -11.97
CA PRO A 165 -27.15 -16.05 -11.17
C PRO A 165 -26.39 -14.98 -11.98
N PRO A 166 -25.59 -14.10 -11.35
CA PRO A 166 -24.88 -13.05 -12.06
C PRO A 166 -23.96 -13.63 -13.15
N ALA A 167 -24.00 -13.06 -14.37
CA ALA A 167 -23.41 -13.65 -15.57
C ALA A 167 -21.87 -13.82 -15.57
N GLN A 168 -21.17 -13.32 -14.56
CA GLN A 168 -19.72 -13.44 -14.38
C GLN A 168 -19.33 -14.51 -13.34
N THR A 169 -20.26 -15.35 -12.87
CA THR A 169 -20.03 -16.28 -11.77
C THR A 169 -19.89 -17.74 -12.23
N SER A 170 -18.92 -18.45 -11.65
CA SER A 170 -18.72 -19.90 -11.77
C SER A 170 -19.61 -20.70 -10.79
N GLY A 171 -20.71 -20.11 -10.33
CA GLY A 171 -21.59 -20.69 -9.31
C GLY A 171 -22.44 -21.87 -9.77
N THR A 172 -22.71 -21.99 -11.07
CA THR A 172 -23.34 -23.16 -11.68
C THR A 172 -22.25 -24.06 -12.26
N PRO A 173 -22.09 -25.32 -11.80
CA PRO A 173 -21.00 -26.19 -12.27
C PRO A 173 -21.21 -26.63 -13.72
N SER A 174 -20.14 -26.56 -14.52
CA SER A 174 -20.16 -26.99 -15.92
C SER A 174 -19.83 -28.46 -16.08
N GLY A 175 -20.74 -29.26 -16.64
CA GLY A 175 -20.49 -30.66 -16.99
C GLY A 175 -21.68 -31.59 -16.70
N ILE A 176 -21.43 -32.89 -16.79
CA ILE A 176 -22.41 -33.97 -16.52
C ILE A 176 -22.07 -34.79 -15.27
N GLN A 177 -21.44 -34.15 -14.28
CA GLN A 177 -20.94 -34.81 -13.07
C GLN A 177 -21.92 -34.75 -11.88
N GLY A 178 -23.08 -34.11 -12.02
CA GLY A 178 -24.04 -33.98 -10.90
C GLY A 178 -23.52 -33.15 -9.72
N ALA A 179 -22.56 -32.24 -9.95
CA ALA A 179 -21.97 -31.42 -8.90
C ALA A 179 -22.96 -30.36 -8.36
N GLY A 180 -22.83 -29.97 -7.09
CA GLY A 180 -23.72 -29.00 -6.45
C GLY A 180 -23.46 -27.56 -6.90
N GLY A 181 -24.49 -26.71 -6.88
CA GLY A 181 -24.34 -25.26 -7.10
C GLY A 181 -23.63 -24.60 -5.92
N GLY A 182 -22.89 -23.52 -6.15
CA GLY A 182 -22.27 -22.67 -5.12
C GLY A 182 -22.86 -21.25 -5.10
N HIS A 183 -23.11 -20.72 -3.90
CA HIS A 183 -23.44 -19.33 -3.58
C HIS A 183 -23.36 -19.21 -2.06
N GLY A 184 -22.69 -18.19 -1.50
CA GLY A 184 -22.35 -18.18 -0.08
C GLY A 184 -21.15 -19.09 0.21
N GLY A 185 -21.40 -20.40 0.29
CA GLY A 185 -20.42 -21.48 0.25
C GLY A 185 -20.27 -22.12 -1.13
N ARG A 186 -19.20 -22.90 -1.32
CA ARG A 186 -19.00 -23.76 -2.51
C ARG A 186 -19.96 -24.95 -2.51
N GLY A 187 -20.35 -25.40 -3.70
CA GLY A 187 -21.09 -26.65 -3.88
C GLY A 187 -20.16 -27.86 -3.81
N ALA A 188 -20.67 -29.00 -3.33
CA ALA A 188 -19.91 -30.24 -3.26
C ALA A 188 -19.67 -30.86 -4.66
N SER A 189 -18.71 -31.78 -4.73
CA SER A 189 -18.45 -32.62 -5.89
C SER A 189 -18.03 -34.02 -5.44
N CYS A 190 -18.56 -35.04 -6.10
CA CYS A 190 -18.33 -36.46 -5.77
C CYS A 190 -17.43 -37.17 -6.80
N VAL A 191 -16.60 -36.42 -7.53
CA VAL A 191 -15.72 -36.99 -8.55
C VAL A 191 -14.55 -37.73 -7.90
N SER A 192 -14.60 -39.06 -7.95
CA SER A 192 -13.54 -39.95 -7.46
C SER A 192 -12.40 -40.10 -8.48
N ASP A 193 -11.72 -39.00 -8.81
CA ASP A 193 -10.47 -39.05 -9.57
C ASP A 193 -9.31 -39.16 -8.58
N ASN A 194 -8.77 -40.37 -8.43
CA ASN A 194 -7.70 -40.70 -7.47
C ASN A 194 -6.39 -39.91 -7.71
N THR A 195 -6.30 -39.09 -8.76
CA THR A 195 -5.14 -38.23 -9.04
C THR A 195 -5.21 -36.85 -8.38
N LYS A 196 -6.36 -36.45 -7.81
CA LYS A 196 -6.59 -35.13 -7.21
C LYS A 196 -6.93 -35.22 -5.73
N LEU A 197 -6.55 -34.22 -4.94
CA LEU A 197 -6.92 -34.15 -3.52
C LEU A 197 -8.41 -33.75 -3.39
N PRO A 198 -9.15 -34.27 -2.39
CA PRO A 198 -10.54 -33.89 -2.13
C PRO A 198 -10.77 -32.41 -1.79
N ASP A 199 -9.71 -31.69 -1.41
CA ASP A 199 -9.74 -30.25 -1.12
C ASP A 199 -9.68 -29.40 -2.42
N ASP A 200 -9.19 -29.94 -3.54
CA ASP A 200 -9.07 -29.24 -4.83
C ASP A 200 -10.27 -29.44 -5.78
N VAL A 201 -11.29 -30.20 -5.35
CA VAL A 201 -12.42 -30.59 -6.20
C VAL A 201 -13.74 -30.13 -5.57
N TRP A 202 -14.29 -29.04 -6.13
CA TRP A 202 -15.60 -28.49 -5.77
C TRP A 202 -16.55 -28.47 -6.98
N GLY A 203 -17.82 -28.18 -6.71
CA GLY A 203 -18.85 -27.96 -7.73
C GLY A 203 -18.87 -26.50 -8.18
N GLY A 204 -19.98 -25.81 -7.94
CA GLY A 204 -20.08 -24.37 -8.16
C GLY A 204 -19.29 -23.56 -7.14
N ASP A 205 -18.71 -22.43 -7.58
CA ASP A 205 -17.93 -21.55 -6.72
C ASP A 205 -18.78 -20.55 -5.91
N ALA A 206 -18.22 -20.00 -4.83
CA ALA A 206 -18.87 -19.00 -4.00
C ALA A 206 -18.73 -17.59 -4.60
N TYR A 207 -19.82 -16.81 -4.62
CA TYR A 207 -19.82 -15.42 -5.13
C TYR A 207 -20.55 -14.45 -4.18
N SER A 208 -20.64 -13.18 -4.59
CA SER A 208 -21.31 -12.09 -3.88
C SER A 208 -20.71 -11.69 -2.53
N TRP A 209 -19.40 -11.91 -2.33
CA TRP A 209 -18.68 -11.55 -1.11
C TRP A 209 -18.70 -10.04 -0.81
N SER A 210 -18.56 -9.20 -1.83
CA SER A 210 -18.56 -7.74 -1.71
C SER A 210 -19.89 -7.12 -1.23
N SER A 211 -20.96 -7.91 -1.17
CA SER A 211 -22.26 -7.53 -0.59
C SER A 211 -22.63 -8.38 0.63
N LEU A 212 -21.66 -8.86 1.41
CA LEU A 212 -21.90 -9.63 2.64
C LEU A 212 -22.82 -8.90 3.63
N ASP A 213 -22.71 -7.57 3.72
CA ASP A 213 -23.53 -6.73 4.59
C ASP A 213 -24.99 -6.60 4.07
N LYS A 214 -25.19 -6.65 2.75
CA LYS A 214 -26.48 -6.45 2.06
C LYS A 214 -26.64 -7.45 0.91
N PRO A 215 -26.77 -8.77 1.20
CA PRO A 215 -26.76 -9.81 0.18
C PRO A 215 -28.00 -9.71 -0.71
N TRP A 216 -27.78 -9.57 -2.02
CA TRP A 216 -28.85 -9.39 -3.00
C TRP A 216 -28.58 -10.18 -4.29
N SER A 217 -28.28 -11.48 -4.16
CA SER A 217 -27.98 -12.37 -5.28
C SER A 217 -28.83 -13.64 -5.25
N TYR A 218 -29.19 -14.14 -6.44
CA TYR A 218 -29.82 -15.45 -6.56
C TYR A 218 -28.78 -16.53 -6.26
N GLY A 219 -29.21 -17.64 -5.66
CA GLY A 219 -28.46 -18.89 -5.68
C GLY A 219 -28.39 -19.47 -7.10
N SER A 220 -27.39 -20.31 -7.32
CA SER A 220 -27.13 -21.03 -8.57
C SER A 220 -27.83 -22.39 -8.62
N GLN A 221 -28.03 -22.89 -9.84
CA GLN A 221 -28.54 -24.23 -10.09
C GLN A 221 -27.41 -25.27 -9.91
N GLY A 222 -27.74 -26.48 -9.46
CA GLY A 222 -26.84 -27.63 -9.49
C GLY A 222 -26.62 -28.17 -10.91
N GLY A 223 -25.60 -28.98 -11.10
CA GLY A 223 -25.29 -29.63 -12.39
C GLY A 223 -26.13 -30.89 -12.63
N THR A 224 -26.44 -31.20 -13.89
CA THR A 224 -27.09 -32.47 -14.28
C THR A 224 -26.08 -33.62 -14.39
N THR A 225 -26.54 -34.88 -14.42
CA THR A 225 -25.72 -36.05 -14.84
C THR A 225 -26.02 -36.52 -16.28
N SER A 226 -26.93 -35.85 -17.01
CA SER A 226 -27.30 -36.19 -18.39
C SER A 226 -27.08 -35.02 -19.35
N LYS A 227 -26.92 -35.32 -20.65
CA LYS A 227 -26.93 -34.29 -21.72
C LYS A 227 -28.32 -34.04 -22.32
N GLU A 228 -29.27 -34.92 -22.01
CA GLU A 228 -30.61 -34.98 -22.64
C GLU A 228 -31.67 -34.30 -21.78
N GLU A 229 -31.55 -34.40 -20.46
CA GLU A 229 -32.44 -33.80 -19.47
C GLU A 229 -31.63 -33.07 -18.39
N ASP A 230 -32.16 -31.96 -17.90
CA ASP A 230 -31.59 -31.21 -16.79
C ASP A 230 -32.22 -31.66 -15.46
N TYR A 231 -31.45 -32.40 -14.67
CA TYR A 231 -31.82 -32.84 -13.33
C TYR A 231 -31.26 -31.93 -12.22
N GLY A 232 -30.58 -30.82 -12.57
CA GLY A 232 -29.96 -29.92 -11.60
C GLY A 232 -30.99 -29.18 -10.74
N GLY A 233 -30.85 -29.28 -9.42
CA GLY A 233 -31.72 -28.60 -8.47
C GLY A 233 -31.64 -27.07 -8.60
N GLY A 234 -32.78 -26.38 -8.63
CA GLY A 234 -32.86 -24.93 -8.80
C GLY A 234 -32.20 -24.15 -7.66
N GLY A 235 -31.65 -22.97 -7.93
CA GLY A 235 -31.07 -22.13 -6.88
C GLY A 235 -32.12 -21.50 -5.95
N GLY A 236 -31.70 -21.06 -4.77
CA GLY A 236 -32.52 -20.30 -3.84
C GLY A 236 -32.74 -18.84 -4.26
N GLY A 237 -33.96 -18.34 -4.04
CA GLY A 237 -34.37 -16.99 -4.41
C GLY A 237 -33.80 -15.86 -3.53
N ARG A 238 -34.44 -14.68 -3.57
CA ARG A 238 -34.04 -13.51 -2.75
C ARG A 238 -35.19 -13.05 -1.86
N ILE A 239 -34.91 -12.82 -0.58
CA ILE A 239 -35.84 -12.16 0.36
C ILE A 239 -35.17 -10.89 0.87
N LYS A 240 -35.85 -9.74 0.77
CA LYS A 240 -35.37 -8.48 1.33
C LYS A 240 -36.48 -7.70 2.02
N PHE A 241 -36.30 -7.44 3.31
CA PHE A 241 -37.24 -6.64 4.12
C PHE A 241 -36.56 -5.36 4.59
N GLU A 242 -37.13 -4.21 4.22
CA GLU A 242 -36.70 -2.88 4.66
C GLU A 242 -37.81 -2.23 5.48
N VAL A 243 -37.80 -2.49 6.78
CA VAL A 243 -38.82 -2.06 7.74
C VAL A 243 -38.29 -0.89 8.56
N GLU A 244 -39.08 0.15 8.76
CA GLU A 244 -38.63 1.34 9.51
C GLU A 244 -38.52 1.07 11.02
N LYS A 245 -39.55 0.46 11.62
CA LYS A 245 -39.71 0.33 13.08
C LYS A 245 -39.58 -1.11 13.55
N THR A 246 -40.61 -1.93 13.35
CA THR A 246 -40.69 -3.27 13.97
C THR A 246 -41.01 -4.36 12.96
N VAL A 247 -40.18 -5.41 12.94
CA VAL A 247 -40.45 -6.65 12.21
C VAL A 247 -40.74 -7.79 13.18
N GLU A 248 -41.92 -8.41 13.04
CA GLU A 248 -42.29 -9.63 13.77
C GLU A 248 -42.12 -10.84 12.85
N VAL A 249 -41.20 -11.74 13.19
CA VAL A 249 -40.94 -12.98 12.44
C VAL A 249 -41.43 -14.18 13.26
N GLY A 250 -42.73 -14.48 13.15
CA GLY A 250 -43.36 -15.66 13.74
C GLY A 250 -43.57 -16.82 12.77
N GLY A 251 -43.32 -16.61 11.48
CA GLY A 251 -43.42 -17.60 10.40
C GLY A 251 -42.07 -18.14 9.91
N ASN A 252 -42.08 -18.78 8.73
CA ASN A 252 -40.89 -19.33 8.08
C ASN A 252 -40.47 -18.48 6.87
N LEU A 253 -39.21 -18.06 6.83
CA LEU A 253 -38.58 -17.38 5.70
C LEU A 253 -37.57 -18.35 5.04
N LEU A 254 -37.89 -18.84 3.84
CA LEU A 254 -37.18 -19.93 3.19
C LEU A 254 -36.63 -19.50 1.83
N ALA A 255 -35.32 -19.47 1.69
CA ALA A 255 -34.59 -19.22 0.45
C ALA A 255 -33.61 -20.36 0.16
N ASN A 256 -34.05 -21.61 0.30
CA ASN A 256 -33.18 -22.78 0.17
C ASN A 256 -32.92 -23.13 -1.30
N GLY A 257 -31.81 -23.84 -1.55
CA GLY A 257 -31.63 -24.56 -2.81
C GLY A 257 -32.70 -25.64 -3.00
N GLY A 258 -33.05 -25.93 -4.26
CA GLY A 258 -33.89 -27.06 -4.63
C GLY A 258 -33.06 -28.33 -4.78
N ASP A 259 -33.68 -29.47 -4.52
CA ASP A 259 -33.01 -30.78 -4.53
C ASP A 259 -32.83 -31.31 -5.96
N GLY A 260 -31.66 -31.89 -6.26
CA GLY A 260 -31.35 -32.58 -7.53
C GLY A 260 -31.53 -34.11 -7.47
N GLY A 261 -31.73 -34.66 -6.26
CA GLY A 261 -31.86 -36.11 -6.06
C GLY A 261 -30.61 -36.88 -6.51
N VAL A 262 -30.76 -38.14 -6.92
CA VAL A 262 -29.60 -39.00 -7.30
C VAL A 262 -29.11 -38.80 -8.74
N LYS A 263 -29.75 -37.93 -9.54
CA LYS A 263 -29.44 -37.70 -10.96
C LYS A 263 -28.97 -36.27 -11.28
N GLY A 264 -28.89 -35.40 -10.27
CA GLY A 264 -28.40 -34.03 -10.41
C GLY A 264 -27.90 -33.51 -9.07
N GLY A 265 -27.04 -32.50 -9.13
CA GLY A 265 -26.57 -31.80 -7.93
C GLY A 265 -27.66 -30.90 -7.36
N GLY A 266 -27.57 -30.66 -6.05
CA GLY A 266 -28.45 -29.71 -5.38
C GLY A 266 -28.13 -28.26 -5.76
N GLY A 267 -29.17 -27.41 -5.80
CA GLY A 267 -28.99 -25.97 -5.97
C GLY A 267 -28.40 -25.33 -4.72
N SER A 268 -27.76 -24.16 -4.86
CA SER A 268 -27.26 -23.40 -3.71
C SER A 268 -28.35 -22.56 -3.05
N GLY A 269 -28.15 -22.24 -1.77
CA GLY A 269 -29.02 -21.34 -1.01
C GLY A 269 -29.02 -19.91 -1.56
N GLY A 270 -30.10 -19.17 -1.29
CA GLY A 270 -30.34 -17.82 -1.79
C GLY A 270 -29.72 -16.70 -0.97
N SER A 271 -30.31 -15.50 -1.08
CA SER A 271 -29.98 -14.33 -0.24
C SER A 271 -31.17 -13.91 0.63
N ILE A 272 -30.93 -13.64 1.91
CA ILE A 272 -31.90 -13.03 2.83
C ILE A 272 -31.28 -11.78 3.46
N PHE A 273 -31.92 -10.61 3.32
CA PHE A 273 -31.52 -9.38 4.00
C PHE A 273 -32.69 -8.77 4.77
N ILE A 274 -32.52 -8.54 6.07
CA ILE A 274 -33.55 -7.95 6.95
C ILE A 274 -32.98 -6.70 7.60
N LYS A 275 -33.67 -5.57 7.44
CA LYS A 275 -33.37 -4.30 8.09
C LYS A 275 -34.57 -3.80 8.89
N ALA A 276 -34.38 -3.50 10.17
CA ALA A 276 -35.40 -2.93 11.06
C ALA A 276 -34.79 -2.22 12.27
N HIS A 277 -35.54 -1.37 12.97
CA HIS A 277 -35.08 -0.87 14.27
C HIS A 277 -35.19 -1.94 15.38
N ARG A 278 -36.26 -2.74 15.38
CA ARG A 278 -36.50 -3.82 16.35
C ARG A 278 -37.03 -5.09 15.69
N MET A 279 -36.52 -6.26 16.10
CA MET A 279 -36.97 -7.58 15.67
C MET A 279 -37.45 -8.40 16.86
N THR A 280 -38.58 -9.09 16.68
CA THR A 280 -39.20 -9.98 17.67
C THR A 280 -39.79 -11.22 16.99
N GLY A 281 -39.88 -12.33 17.72
CA GLY A 281 -40.52 -13.55 17.22
C GLY A 281 -39.69 -14.81 17.48
N SER A 282 -40.21 -15.94 17.01
CA SER A 282 -39.60 -17.27 17.17
C SER A 282 -39.74 -18.10 15.88
N GLY A 283 -39.69 -17.42 14.73
CA GLY A 283 -39.76 -18.01 13.40
C GLY A 283 -38.43 -18.63 12.95
N ARG A 284 -38.45 -19.25 11.78
CA ARG A 284 -37.28 -19.91 11.18
C ARG A 284 -36.81 -19.17 9.93
N ILE A 285 -35.52 -18.90 9.82
CA ILE A 285 -34.91 -18.22 8.67
C ILE A 285 -33.86 -19.16 8.06
N SER A 286 -34.06 -19.54 6.80
CA SER A 286 -33.29 -20.61 6.15
C SER A 286 -32.84 -20.19 4.75
N ALA A 287 -31.55 -20.36 4.47
CA ALA A 287 -30.93 -20.21 3.16
C ALA A 287 -29.95 -21.37 2.91
N SER A 288 -30.37 -22.61 3.18
CA SER A 288 -29.53 -23.80 3.05
C SER A 288 -29.33 -24.20 1.59
N GLY A 289 -28.27 -24.97 1.31
CA GLY A 289 -28.16 -25.72 0.05
C GLY A 289 -29.24 -26.81 -0.06
N GLY A 290 -29.53 -27.24 -1.29
CA GLY A 290 -30.39 -28.39 -1.59
C GLY A 290 -29.61 -29.70 -1.65
N ASP A 291 -30.28 -30.82 -1.41
CA ASP A 291 -29.70 -32.16 -1.44
C ASP A 291 -29.60 -32.70 -2.87
N GLY A 292 -28.55 -33.47 -3.19
CA GLY A 292 -28.36 -33.99 -4.55
C GLY A 292 -27.25 -35.02 -4.67
N PHE A 293 -26.91 -35.39 -5.90
CA PHE A 293 -25.80 -36.31 -6.18
C PHE A 293 -24.52 -35.79 -5.51
N ALA A 294 -24.23 -34.51 -5.70
CA ALA A 294 -23.51 -33.69 -4.72
C ALA A 294 -24.41 -32.54 -4.23
N GLY A 295 -24.30 -32.19 -2.96
CA GLY A 295 -25.11 -31.15 -2.31
C GLY A 295 -24.69 -29.72 -2.67
N GLY A 296 -25.66 -28.81 -2.71
CA GLY A 296 -25.40 -27.38 -2.98
C GLY A 296 -24.79 -26.64 -1.78
N GLY A 297 -24.10 -25.53 -2.04
CA GLY A 297 -23.56 -24.65 -1.00
C GLY A 297 -24.66 -23.85 -0.28
N GLY A 298 -24.45 -23.55 1.01
CA GLY A 298 -25.34 -22.71 1.81
C GLY A 298 -25.21 -21.22 1.45
N GLY A 299 -26.33 -20.49 1.40
CA GLY A 299 -26.44 -19.12 0.91
C GLY A 299 -25.96 -18.02 1.87
N ARG A 300 -26.54 -16.80 1.74
CA ARG A 300 -26.18 -15.65 2.57
C ARG A 300 -27.37 -15.06 3.32
N ILE A 301 -27.21 -14.83 4.62
CA ILE A 301 -28.17 -14.13 5.48
C ILE A 301 -27.47 -12.93 6.09
N SER A 302 -28.07 -11.74 6.00
CA SER A 302 -27.62 -10.55 6.75
C SER A 302 -28.78 -9.89 7.49
N ILE A 303 -28.50 -9.44 8.71
CA ILE A 303 -29.45 -8.74 9.57
C ILE A 303 -28.85 -7.40 10.01
N ASP A 304 -29.58 -6.32 9.76
CA ASP A 304 -29.30 -4.95 10.17
C ASP A 304 -30.41 -4.51 11.13
N VAL A 305 -30.34 -5.00 12.38
CA VAL A 305 -31.36 -4.74 13.41
C VAL A 305 -30.75 -4.25 14.71
N PHE A 306 -31.10 -3.02 15.09
CA PHE A 306 -30.55 -2.35 16.27
C PHE A 306 -30.97 -2.99 17.61
N SER A 307 -32.21 -3.48 17.70
CA SER A 307 -32.76 -4.06 18.92
C SER A 307 -33.34 -5.46 18.65
N ARG A 308 -32.59 -6.51 18.99
CA ARG A 308 -33.02 -7.91 18.84
C ARG A 308 -33.59 -8.46 20.16
N HIS A 309 -34.83 -8.94 20.09
CA HIS A 309 -35.57 -9.60 21.18
C HIS A 309 -36.30 -10.83 20.60
N ASP A 310 -35.55 -11.63 19.84
CA ASP A 310 -36.06 -12.73 19.04
C ASP A 310 -35.30 -14.03 19.33
N ASP A 311 -36.03 -15.14 19.30
CA ASP A 311 -35.52 -16.50 19.45
C ASP A 311 -35.53 -17.20 18.08
N THR A 312 -35.12 -16.49 17.01
CA THR A 312 -35.20 -17.05 15.64
C THR A 312 -34.06 -18.02 15.33
N GLU A 313 -34.38 -19.13 14.65
CA GLU A 313 -33.41 -20.13 14.23
C GLU A 313 -32.87 -19.86 12.82
N PHE A 314 -31.54 -19.85 12.68
CA PHE A 314 -30.83 -19.59 11.42
C PHE A 314 -30.22 -20.85 10.82
N PHE A 315 -30.59 -21.16 9.58
CA PHE A 315 -30.06 -22.30 8.82
C PHE A 315 -29.33 -21.82 7.57
N ILE A 316 -28.01 -22.00 7.55
CA ILE A 316 -27.10 -21.58 6.47
C ILE A 316 -26.20 -22.73 5.97
N HIS A 317 -26.47 -23.97 6.37
CA HIS A 317 -25.63 -25.12 6.01
C HIS A 317 -25.74 -25.47 4.51
N GLY A 318 -24.76 -26.21 3.98
CA GLY A 318 -24.87 -26.83 2.66
C GLY A 318 -25.94 -27.94 2.61
N GLY A 319 -26.18 -28.48 1.43
CA GLY A 319 -27.01 -29.67 1.22
C GLY A 319 -26.18 -30.95 1.29
N LYS A 320 -26.84 -32.09 1.45
CA LYS A 320 -26.22 -33.42 1.53
C LYS A 320 -25.91 -33.98 0.14
N SER A 321 -24.82 -34.75 0.09
CA SER A 321 -24.36 -35.44 -1.11
C SER A 321 -24.69 -36.93 -1.05
N PHE A 322 -25.47 -37.43 -2.01
CA PHE A 322 -25.80 -38.86 -2.10
C PHE A 322 -24.69 -39.71 -2.74
N GLY A 323 -23.86 -39.12 -3.62
CA GLY A 323 -22.74 -39.79 -4.27
C GLY A 323 -21.48 -39.88 -3.38
N CYS A 324 -21.36 -39.00 -2.38
CA CYS A 324 -20.22 -38.92 -1.48
C CYS A 324 -20.68 -38.41 -0.09
N PRO A 325 -21.17 -39.30 0.80
CA PRO A 325 -21.81 -38.90 2.06
C PRO A 325 -20.95 -38.01 2.97
N ASP A 326 -19.63 -38.20 2.94
CA ASP A 326 -18.66 -37.46 3.76
C ASP A 326 -18.40 -36.02 3.26
N ASN A 327 -18.77 -35.69 2.02
CA ASN A 327 -18.58 -34.36 1.42
C ASN A 327 -19.93 -33.70 1.08
N SER A 328 -20.62 -33.18 2.09
CA SER A 328 -21.75 -32.27 1.90
C SER A 328 -21.30 -30.91 1.37
N GLY A 329 -22.23 -30.07 0.88
CA GLY A 329 -21.90 -28.71 0.45
C GLY A 329 -21.33 -27.86 1.59
N ALA A 330 -20.54 -26.85 1.23
CA ALA A 330 -19.99 -25.92 2.21
C ALA A 330 -21.09 -25.05 2.85
N ALA A 331 -20.81 -24.60 4.08
CA ALA A 331 -21.67 -23.66 4.78
C ALA A 331 -21.72 -22.30 4.07
N GLY A 332 -22.84 -21.62 4.27
CA GLY A 332 -23.04 -20.23 3.91
C GLY A 332 -22.55 -19.26 4.98
N THR A 333 -22.97 -18.00 4.85
CA THR A 333 -22.58 -16.94 5.78
C THR A 333 -23.80 -16.26 6.40
N TYR A 334 -23.85 -16.20 7.73
CA TYR A 334 -24.74 -15.33 8.48
C TYR A 334 -23.96 -14.14 9.06
N TYR A 335 -24.37 -12.92 8.72
CA TYR A 335 -23.77 -11.68 9.21
C TYR A 335 -24.79 -10.87 10.02
N ASP A 336 -24.39 -10.37 11.18
CA ASP A 336 -25.16 -9.38 11.95
C ASP A 336 -24.40 -8.06 11.98
N ALA A 337 -24.99 -7.03 11.36
CA ALA A 337 -24.34 -5.76 11.06
C ALA A 337 -24.11 -4.88 12.29
N VAL A 338 -24.90 -5.06 13.35
CA VAL A 338 -24.84 -4.22 14.57
C VAL A 338 -23.68 -4.60 15.50
N PRO A 339 -23.53 -5.86 15.95
CA PRO A 339 -22.32 -6.33 16.62
C PRO A 339 -21.15 -6.53 15.65
N ARG A 340 -21.39 -6.52 14.33
CA ARG A 340 -20.42 -6.88 13.27
C ARG A 340 -19.83 -8.26 13.50
N SER A 341 -20.71 -9.25 13.61
CA SER A 341 -20.32 -10.65 13.82
C SER A 341 -20.62 -11.50 12.60
N LEU A 342 -19.62 -12.25 12.13
CA LEU A 342 -19.77 -13.25 11.07
C LEU A 342 -19.87 -14.65 11.69
N ILE A 343 -20.86 -15.44 11.27
CA ILE A 343 -21.11 -16.80 11.72
C ILE A 343 -21.15 -17.73 10.50
N VAL A 344 -20.34 -18.79 10.54
CA VAL A 344 -20.33 -19.89 9.58
C VAL A 344 -20.57 -21.18 10.34
N SER A 345 -21.63 -21.92 9.98
CA SER A 345 -22.01 -23.20 10.60
C SER A 345 -22.53 -24.16 9.55
N ASN A 346 -22.01 -25.39 9.51
CA ASN A 346 -22.51 -26.45 8.63
C ASN A 346 -23.46 -27.43 9.33
N HIS A 347 -23.93 -27.08 10.53
CA HIS A 347 -24.91 -27.87 11.30
C HIS A 347 -24.52 -29.36 11.46
N ASN A 348 -23.23 -29.60 11.73
CA ASN A 348 -22.64 -30.92 11.94
C ASN A 348 -22.65 -31.85 10.70
N MET A 349 -22.64 -31.27 9.50
CA MET A 349 -22.40 -31.99 8.25
C MET A 349 -20.96 -31.79 7.80
N SER A 350 -20.26 -32.90 7.55
CA SER A 350 -18.90 -32.89 7.04
C SER A 350 -18.85 -32.39 5.59
N THR A 351 -17.81 -31.64 5.26
CA THR A 351 -17.54 -31.08 3.94
C THR A 351 -16.03 -31.08 3.69
N SER A 352 -15.58 -31.45 2.48
CA SER A 352 -14.23 -31.12 2.01
C SER A 352 -14.20 -29.75 1.29
N THR A 353 -15.36 -29.23 0.92
CA THR A 353 -15.50 -27.92 0.25
C THR A 353 -15.56 -26.75 1.23
N ASP A 354 -15.04 -25.60 0.79
CA ASP A 354 -14.79 -24.44 1.64
C ASP A 354 -15.81 -23.31 1.48
N THR A 355 -16.00 -22.57 2.58
CA THR A 355 -16.59 -21.23 2.58
C THR A 355 -15.47 -20.20 2.35
N LEU A 356 -15.46 -19.52 1.21
CA LEU A 356 -14.40 -18.54 0.90
C LEU A 356 -14.58 -17.24 1.70
N LEU A 357 -13.52 -16.86 2.42
CA LEU A 357 -13.37 -15.58 3.12
C LEU A 357 -12.36 -14.73 2.34
N MET A 358 -12.86 -13.83 1.48
CA MET A 358 -12.01 -13.08 0.53
C MET A 358 -11.45 -11.80 1.18
N GLU A 359 -12.10 -10.66 0.99
CA GLU A 359 -11.65 -9.37 1.53
C GLU A 359 -12.22 -9.09 2.93
N PHE A 360 -11.34 -8.79 3.88
CA PHE A 360 -11.71 -8.30 5.21
C PHE A 360 -11.78 -6.76 5.23
N PRO A 361 -12.76 -6.14 5.92
CA PRO A 361 -12.97 -4.70 5.86
C PRO A 361 -11.85 -3.91 6.56
N LYS A 362 -11.11 -3.09 5.80
CA LYS A 362 -10.04 -2.21 6.32
C LYS A 362 -10.55 -1.05 7.17
N GLN A 363 -11.85 -0.74 7.10
CA GLN A 363 -12.52 0.29 7.90
C GLN A 363 -13.82 -0.29 8.47
N SER A 364 -14.11 0.02 9.74
CA SER A 364 -15.08 -0.73 10.57
C SER A 364 -14.82 -2.23 10.61
N LEU A 365 -13.73 -2.62 11.27
CA LEU A 365 -13.37 -4.00 11.57
C LEU A 365 -14.56 -4.79 12.15
N TRP A 366 -14.65 -6.06 11.79
CA TRP A 366 -15.57 -7.01 12.44
C TRP A 366 -15.18 -7.20 13.90
N THR A 367 -16.17 -7.41 14.77
CA THR A 367 -15.92 -7.64 16.18
C THR A 367 -15.63 -9.11 16.43
N ASN A 368 -16.48 -10.01 15.93
CA ASN A 368 -16.37 -11.45 16.22
C ASN A 368 -16.50 -12.29 14.95
N VAL A 369 -15.74 -13.38 14.85
CA VAL A 369 -15.87 -14.40 13.79
C VAL A 369 -16.03 -15.77 14.42
N TYR A 370 -17.13 -16.45 14.10
CA TYR A 370 -17.44 -17.79 14.61
C TYR A 370 -17.49 -18.80 13.48
N ILE A 371 -16.67 -19.86 13.57
CA ILE A 371 -16.68 -21.00 12.64
C ILE A 371 -16.97 -22.24 13.48
N ARG A 372 -18.06 -22.95 13.17
CA ARG A 372 -18.55 -24.05 14.02
C ARG A 372 -19.24 -25.17 13.26
N ASP A 373 -19.47 -26.28 13.97
CA ASP A 373 -20.35 -27.39 13.56
C ASP A 373 -19.95 -27.99 12.20
N HIS A 374 -18.69 -28.46 12.09
CA HIS A 374 -18.07 -28.99 10.87
C HIS A 374 -17.97 -28.00 9.69
N ALA A 375 -18.09 -26.69 9.94
CA ALA A 375 -17.79 -25.68 8.92
C ALA A 375 -16.30 -25.64 8.56
N LYS A 376 -16.01 -25.67 7.26
CA LYS A 376 -14.69 -25.43 6.68
C LYS A 376 -14.70 -24.06 5.97
N ALA A 377 -13.77 -23.19 6.34
CA ALA A 377 -13.61 -21.87 5.74
C ALA A 377 -12.16 -21.64 5.30
N SER A 378 -11.93 -20.89 4.22
CA SER A 378 -10.57 -20.61 3.73
C SER A 378 -10.36 -19.17 3.30
N VAL A 379 -9.14 -18.68 3.51
CA VAL A 379 -8.64 -17.35 3.11
C VAL A 379 -7.63 -17.56 1.98
N PRO A 380 -8.04 -17.51 0.70
CA PRO A 380 -7.22 -17.97 -0.43
C PRO A 380 -6.30 -16.89 -1.04
N LEU A 381 -6.43 -15.63 -0.64
CA LEU A 381 -5.73 -14.51 -1.28
C LEU A 381 -4.26 -14.41 -0.80
N LEU A 382 -3.33 -14.31 -1.76
CA LEU A 382 -1.91 -13.99 -1.51
C LEU A 382 -1.80 -12.66 -0.73
N TRP A 383 -0.97 -12.64 0.31
CA TRP A 383 -0.77 -11.47 1.20
C TRP A 383 -2.05 -10.94 1.86
N SER A 384 -2.84 -11.84 2.46
CA SER A 384 -4.04 -11.47 3.22
C SER A 384 -3.73 -11.02 4.64
N ARG A 385 -4.24 -9.83 5.01
CA ARG A 385 -4.35 -9.37 6.39
C ARG A 385 -5.77 -9.59 6.92
N VAL A 386 -5.93 -10.51 7.86
CA VAL A 386 -7.15 -10.77 8.62
C VAL A 386 -7.08 -9.97 9.92
N GLN A 387 -7.87 -8.89 10.01
CA GLN A 387 -7.93 -8.04 11.20
C GLN A 387 -9.35 -8.07 11.80
N VAL A 388 -9.46 -8.54 13.04
CA VAL A 388 -10.70 -8.66 13.82
C VAL A 388 -10.50 -7.88 15.12
N ARG A 389 -11.52 -7.15 15.57
CA ARG A 389 -11.44 -6.29 16.75
C ARG A 389 -11.56 -7.06 18.07
N GLY A 390 -12.34 -8.13 18.11
CA GLY A 390 -12.59 -8.96 19.29
C GLY A 390 -12.07 -10.38 19.07
N GLN A 391 -12.98 -11.36 19.07
CA GLN A 391 -12.62 -12.78 19.10
C GLN A 391 -12.78 -13.50 17.74
N ILE A 392 -11.86 -14.42 17.46
CA ILE A 392 -12.00 -15.49 16.47
C ILE A 392 -12.22 -16.78 17.25
N HIS A 393 -13.35 -17.46 17.03
CA HIS A 393 -13.73 -18.64 17.78
C HIS A 393 -14.04 -19.82 16.85
N LEU A 394 -13.31 -20.92 17.02
CA LEU A 394 -13.47 -22.17 16.31
C LEU A 394 -13.94 -23.27 17.26
N SER A 395 -15.03 -23.97 16.90
CA SER A 395 -15.59 -25.05 17.73
C SER A 395 -16.17 -26.21 16.92
N CYS A 396 -16.22 -27.41 17.51
CA CYS A 396 -16.95 -28.57 16.98
C CYS A 396 -16.53 -28.98 15.56
N ALA A 397 -15.28 -29.46 15.41
CA ALA A 397 -14.67 -29.87 14.15
C ALA A 397 -14.60 -28.77 13.06
N ALA A 398 -14.61 -27.50 13.48
CA ALA A 398 -14.37 -26.37 12.59
C ALA A 398 -12.96 -26.40 12.00
N VAL A 399 -12.84 -26.04 10.73
CA VAL A 399 -11.57 -25.94 10.01
C VAL A 399 -11.42 -24.55 9.38
N LEU A 400 -10.29 -23.89 9.65
CA LEU A 400 -9.91 -22.62 9.01
C LEU A 400 -8.57 -22.78 8.29
N SER A 401 -8.56 -22.56 6.98
CA SER A 401 -7.38 -22.69 6.13
C SER A 401 -6.88 -21.33 5.62
N PHE A 402 -5.57 -21.10 5.65
CA PHE A 402 -4.91 -19.96 5.00
C PHE A 402 -4.12 -20.45 3.80
N GLY A 403 -4.33 -19.82 2.64
CA GLY A 403 -3.70 -20.22 1.38
C GLY A 403 -4.29 -21.50 0.79
N LEU A 404 -3.59 -22.04 -0.20
CA LEU A 404 -3.95 -23.25 -0.95
C LEU A 404 -2.78 -24.23 -0.87
N ALA A 405 -3.06 -25.53 -0.72
CA ALA A 405 -2.04 -26.56 -0.46
C ALA A 405 -0.93 -26.64 -1.54
N HIS A 406 -1.24 -26.25 -2.78
CA HIS A 406 -0.28 -26.23 -3.89
C HIS A 406 0.46 -24.91 -4.10
N TYR A 407 0.19 -23.88 -3.28
CA TYR A 407 0.72 -22.52 -3.43
C TYR A 407 1.24 -21.94 -2.09
N GLY A 408 2.04 -22.72 -1.37
CA GLY A 408 2.59 -22.42 -0.04
C GLY A 408 3.71 -21.36 0.02
N SER A 409 3.67 -20.35 -0.85
CA SER A 409 4.63 -19.23 -0.93
C SER A 409 4.06 -17.89 -0.44
N SER A 410 2.85 -17.91 0.12
CA SER A 410 2.16 -16.72 0.65
C SER A 410 2.61 -16.37 2.07
N GLU A 411 2.58 -15.08 2.42
CA GLU A 411 2.60 -14.62 3.81
C GLU A 411 1.20 -14.17 4.25
N PHE A 412 0.79 -14.52 5.46
CA PHE A 412 -0.51 -14.18 6.03
C PHE A 412 -0.34 -13.39 7.33
N GLU A 413 -1.14 -12.35 7.53
CA GLU A 413 -1.17 -11.60 8.79
C GLU A 413 -2.51 -11.80 9.50
N LEU A 414 -2.49 -12.28 10.75
CA LEU A 414 -3.68 -12.44 11.59
C LEU A 414 -3.58 -11.53 12.81
N MET A 415 -4.59 -10.68 13.03
CA MET A 415 -4.68 -9.79 14.18
C MET A 415 -6.06 -9.91 14.83
N ALA A 416 -6.12 -10.26 16.12
CA ALA A 416 -7.34 -10.37 16.91
C ALA A 416 -7.06 -10.04 18.39
N GLU A 417 -8.08 -9.77 19.20
CA GLU A 417 -7.88 -9.74 20.66
C GLU A 417 -7.77 -11.17 21.21
N GLU A 418 -8.66 -12.07 20.79
CA GLU A 418 -8.72 -13.45 21.29
C GLU A 418 -8.83 -14.46 20.14
N LEU A 419 -8.02 -15.52 20.19
CA LEU A 419 -8.14 -16.69 19.32
C LEU A 419 -8.45 -17.93 20.16
N LEU A 420 -9.70 -18.38 20.07
CA LEU A 420 -10.27 -19.47 20.84
C LEU A 420 -10.50 -20.69 19.94
N MET A 421 -9.94 -21.84 20.32
CA MET A 421 -9.98 -23.07 19.54
C MET A 421 -10.43 -24.24 20.42
N SER A 422 -11.49 -24.95 19.99
CA SER A 422 -12.06 -26.11 20.69
C SER A 422 -12.43 -27.21 19.70
N ASP A 423 -11.88 -28.42 19.83
CA ASP A 423 -12.08 -29.54 18.90
C ASP A 423 -11.91 -29.12 17.42
N SER A 424 -10.91 -28.28 17.12
CA SER A 424 -10.82 -27.52 15.86
C SER A 424 -9.44 -27.57 15.21
N VAL A 425 -9.37 -27.33 13.90
CA VAL A 425 -8.10 -27.34 13.15
C VAL A 425 -7.89 -26.02 12.40
N VAL A 426 -6.74 -25.39 12.59
CA VAL A 426 -6.27 -24.31 11.71
C VAL A 426 -5.14 -24.86 10.83
N LYS A 427 -5.24 -24.66 9.52
CA LYS A 427 -4.23 -25.02 8.53
C LYS A 427 -3.66 -23.75 7.90
N ILE A 428 -2.35 -23.69 7.68
CA ILE A 428 -1.68 -22.59 6.99
C ILE A 428 -0.78 -23.18 5.92
N PHE A 429 -0.90 -22.69 4.68
CA PHE A 429 -0.04 -23.02 3.55
C PHE A 429 0.78 -21.78 3.17
N GLY A 430 1.97 -21.64 3.75
CA GLY A 430 2.82 -20.45 3.71
C GLY A 430 3.20 -19.95 5.11
N ALA A 431 3.80 -18.75 5.18
CA ALA A 431 4.18 -18.14 6.45
C ALA A 431 2.99 -17.45 7.14
N LEU A 432 2.89 -17.60 8.46
CA LEU A 432 1.91 -16.88 9.28
C LEU A 432 2.62 -15.88 10.22
N ARG A 433 2.17 -14.63 10.19
CA ARG A 433 2.45 -13.61 11.22
C ARG A 433 1.17 -13.35 12.01
N MET A 434 1.06 -13.96 13.19
CA MET A 434 -0.07 -13.77 14.10
C MET A 434 0.29 -12.77 15.20
N SER A 435 -0.64 -11.89 15.57
CA SER A 435 -0.56 -11.02 16.75
C SER A 435 -1.90 -11.00 17.48
N VAL A 436 -1.93 -11.59 18.68
CA VAL A 436 -3.13 -11.73 19.52
C VAL A 436 -2.86 -11.30 20.98
N LYS A 437 -3.90 -11.11 21.79
CA LYS A 437 -3.75 -10.96 23.25
C LYS A 437 -3.82 -12.30 23.95
N MET A 438 -4.85 -13.08 23.63
CA MET A 438 -5.13 -14.38 24.24
C MET A 438 -5.21 -15.47 23.16
N HIS A 439 -4.46 -16.55 23.33
CA HIS A 439 -4.59 -17.76 22.52
C HIS A 439 -4.89 -18.97 23.40
N LEU A 440 -6.08 -19.54 23.23
CA LEU A 440 -6.56 -20.68 24.02
C LEU A 440 -6.92 -21.84 23.08
N MET A 441 -6.30 -23.00 23.30
CA MET A 441 -6.51 -24.22 22.53
C MET A 441 -6.97 -25.36 23.44
N TRP A 442 -8.00 -26.08 23.02
CA TRP A 442 -8.57 -27.24 23.70
C TRP A 442 -8.84 -28.37 22.71
N ASN A 443 -8.11 -29.49 22.80
CA ASN A 443 -8.17 -30.60 21.84
C ASN A 443 -8.11 -30.14 20.37
N SER A 444 -7.28 -29.13 20.09
CA SER A 444 -7.23 -28.44 18.80
C SER A 444 -5.83 -28.46 18.19
N LYS A 445 -5.75 -28.33 16.87
CA LYS A 445 -4.49 -28.41 16.10
C LYS A 445 -4.27 -27.18 15.24
N MET A 446 -3.05 -26.67 15.24
CA MET A 446 -2.57 -25.63 14.33
C MET A 446 -1.43 -26.22 13.51
N LEU A 447 -1.60 -26.28 12.19
CA LEU A 447 -0.67 -26.92 11.26
C LEU A 447 -0.15 -25.86 10.28
N ILE A 448 1.17 -25.63 10.27
CA ILE A 448 1.85 -24.68 9.40
C ILE A 448 2.73 -25.45 8.41
N ASP A 449 2.39 -25.31 7.12
CA ASP A 449 3.09 -25.89 5.99
C ASP A 449 3.67 -24.77 5.11
N CYS A 450 4.91 -24.37 5.38
CA CYS A 450 5.69 -23.58 4.44
C CYS A 450 6.23 -24.52 3.36
N GLY A 451 5.96 -24.21 2.09
CA GLY A 451 6.47 -25.01 0.97
C GLY A 451 7.99 -24.98 0.86
N ALA A 452 8.54 -25.65 -0.16
CA ALA A 452 9.99 -25.76 -0.37
C ALA A 452 10.71 -24.43 -0.68
N ASP A 453 9.99 -23.32 -0.87
CA ASP A 453 10.55 -22.01 -1.22
C ASP A 453 11.12 -21.27 0.01
N ALA A 454 12.41 -20.94 -0.05
CA ALA A 454 13.15 -20.30 1.05
C ALA A 454 12.70 -18.86 1.40
N ILE A 455 11.81 -18.25 0.60
CA ILE A 455 11.39 -16.84 0.75
C ILE A 455 10.44 -16.67 1.95
N ALA A 456 9.58 -17.66 2.22
CA ALA A 456 8.56 -17.62 3.29
C ALA A 456 8.84 -18.64 4.42
N ALA A 457 10.11 -18.80 4.79
CA ALA A 457 10.58 -19.90 5.65
C ALA A 457 10.39 -19.69 7.18
N THR A 458 9.76 -18.59 7.61
CA THR A 458 9.63 -18.22 9.03
C THR A 458 8.19 -17.80 9.37
N SER A 459 7.54 -18.51 10.29
CA SER A 459 6.27 -18.08 10.90
C SER A 459 6.51 -17.49 12.29
N LEU A 460 5.74 -16.46 12.64
CA LEU A 460 5.83 -15.73 13.89
C LEU A 460 4.47 -15.65 14.58
N LEU A 461 4.37 -16.18 15.79
CA LEU A 461 3.16 -16.15 16.63
C LEU A 461 3.41 -15.23 17.83
N GLU A 462 2.84 -14.03 17.81
CA GLU A 462 2.89 -13.08 18.92
C GLU A 462 1.61 -13.14 19.76
N ALA A 463 1.75 -13.34 21.08
CA ALA A 463 0.64 -13.41 22.03
C ALA A 463 0.95 -12.56 23.27
N SER A 464 0.39 -11.36 23.35
CA SER A 464 0.80 -10.38 24.37
C SER A 464 0.54 -10.81 25.82
N ASN A 465 -0.58 -11.50 26.13
CA ASN A 465 -0.92 -11.85 27.52
C ASN A 465 -0.82 -13.34 27.86
N LEU A 466 -1.38 -14.24 27.04
CA LEU A 466 -1.55 -15.64 27.44
C LEU A 466 -1.62 -16.60 26.25
N VAL A 467 -0.87 -17.69 26.32
CA VAL A 467 -0.99 -18.88 25.49
C VAL A 467 -1.23 -20.09 26.38
N VAL A 468 -2.37 -20.78 26.22
CA VAL A 468 -2.67 -22.03 26.93
C VAL A 468 -3.08 -23.12 25.95
N LEU A 469 -2.39 -24.25 26.03
CA LEU A 469 -2.77 -25.50 25.38
C LEU A 469 -3.37 -26.45 26.44
N ARG A 470 -4.41 -27.20 26.04
CA ARG A 470 -5.09 -28.22 26.84
C ARG A 470 -5.54 -29.42 26.01
N GLU A 471 -5.66 -30.55 26.69
CA GLU A 471 -6.25 -31.79 26.18
C GLU A 471 -5.68 -32.24 24.83
N SER A 472 -4.36 -32.40 24.77
CA SER A 472 -3.63 -32.85 23.57
C SER A 472 -3.72 -31.87 22.40
N SER A 473 -3.64 -30.57 22.70
CA SER A 473 -3.55 -29.52 21.68
C SER A 473 -2.15 -29.43 21.07
N MET A 474 -2.07 -29.17 19.78
CA MET A 474 -0.80 -29.24 19.03
C MET A 474 -0.59 -28.04 18.12
N ILE A 475 0.59 -27.42 18.18
CA ILE A 475 1.10 -26.47 17.19
C ILE A 475 2.28 -27.13 16.49
N GLN A 476 2.15 -27.39 15.18
CA GLN A 476 3.15 -28.08 14.35
C GLN A 476 3.53 -27.20 13.16
N SER A 477 4.84 -27.03 12.92
CA SER A 477 5.38 -26.36 11.73
C SER A 477 6.45 -27.21 11.05
N ASN A 478 6.43 -27.30 9.72
CA ASN A 478 7.50 -27.94 8.94
C ASN A 478 8.72 -27.03 8.69
N ALA A 479 8.65 -25.76 9.12
CA ALA A 479 9.68 -24.74 8.92
C ALA A 479 10.08 -24.08 10.26
N ASN A 480 10.61 -22.86 10.21
CA ASN A 480 11.00 -22.13 11.42
C ASN A 480 9.77 -21.48 12.07
N LEU A 481 9.62 -21.64 13.39
CA LEU A 481 8.53 -21.08 14.18
C LEU A 481 9.08 -20.23 15.33
N GLY A 482 8.82 -18.93 15.29
CA GLY A 482 8.98 -18.04 16.43
C GLY A 482 7.66 -17.91 17.20
N VAL A 483 7.69 -18.06 18.53
CA VAL A 483 6.56 -17.78 19.41
C VAL A 483 7.02 -16.74 20.44
N ASN A 484 6.40 -15.57 20.40
CA ASN A 484 6.72 -14.44 21.24
C ASN A 484 5.51 -14.09 22.11
N GLY A 485 5.72 -13.63 23.35
CA GLY A 485 4.62 -13.13 24.16
C GLY A 485 5.11 -12.49 25.45
N GLN A 486 4.37 -11.54 26.04
CA GLN A 486 4.84 -10.80 27.22
C GLN A 486 4.34 -11.38 28.55
N GLY A 487 3.43 -12.36 28.50
CA GLY A 487 2.85 -13.00 29.68
C GLY A 487 3.23 -14.48 29.80
N PHE A 488 2.23 -15.37 29.87
CA PHE A 488 2.45 -16.79 30.19
C PHE A 488 2.27 -17.71 28.99
N LEU A 489 3.16 -18.69 28.85
CA LEU A 489 3.00 -19.85 27.98
C LEU A 489 2.81 -21.09 28.86
N ASN A 490 1.66 -21.76 28.76
CA ASN A 490 1.31 -22.89 29.64
C ASN A 490 0.80 -24.09 28.83
N LEU A 491 1.61 -25.14 28.75
CA LEU A 491 1.19 -26.47 28.29
C LEU A 491 0.74 -27.23 29.53
N SER A 492 -0.52 -27.69 29.59
CA SER A 492 -1.13 -28.12 30.85
C SER A 492 -1.73 -29.52 30.85
N GLY A 493 -1.88 -30.14 29.68
CA GLY A 493 -2.35 -31.51 29.50
C GLY A 493 -1.30 -32.44 28.88
N PRO A 494 -1.43 -33.76 29.10
CA PRO A 494 -0.62 -34.76 28.40
C PRO A 494 -0.95 -34.74 26.91
N GLY A 495 0.09 -34.87 26.08
CA GLY A 495 -0.02 -34.77 24.62
C GLY A 495 -0.08 -33.34 24.08
N ASP A 496 -0.09 -32.31 24.94
CA ASP A 496 0.07 -30.93 24.46
C ASP A 496 1.47 -30.73 23.87
N MET A 497 1.57 -30.23 22.64
CA MET A 497 2.84 -30.17 21.92
C MET A 497 3.02 -28.88 21.13
N ILE A 498 4.24 -28.32 21.18
CA ILE A 498 4.71 -27.33 20.21
C ILE A 498 5.96 -27.91 19.53
N GLU A 499 5.89 -28.13 18.23
CA GLU A 499 6.98 -28.67 17.43
C GLU A 499 7.20 -27.89 16.13
N ALA A 500 8.47 -27.67 15.80
CA ALA A 500 8.89 -26.98 14.58
C ALA A 500 10.25 -27.50 14.09
N GLN A 501 10.62 -27.21 12.84
CA GLN A 501 11.96 -27.56 12.35
C GLN A 501 13.05 -26.76 13.07
N ARG A 502 12.75 -25.50 13.42
CA ARG A 502 13.46 -24.72 14.44
C ARG A 502 12.43 -23.96 15.27
N LEU A 503 12.51 -24.08 16.60
CA LEU A 503 11.58 -23.45 17.53
C LEU A 503 12.30 -22.35 18.32
N ILE A 504 11.77 -21.13 18.28
CA ILE A 504 12.28 -19.99 19.05
C ILE A 504 11.16 -19.47 19.94
N LEU A 505 11.38 -19.47 21.26
CA LEU A 505 10.45 -18.92 22.25
C LEU A 505 11.06 -17.65 22.85
N SER A 506 10.35 -16.53 22.85
CA SER A 506 10.91 -15.29 23.42
C SER A 506 9.93 -14.37 24.15
N LEU A 507 10.50 -13.52 25.01
CA LEU A 507 9.83 -12.42 25.74
C LEU A 507 8.86 -12.83 26.87
N PHE A 508 8.59 -14.12 27.06
CA PHE A 508 7.61 -14.62 28.03
C PHE A 508 8.02 -14.31 29.47
N PHE A 509 7.06 -13.89 30.30
CA PHE A 509 7.28 -13.79 31.74
C PHE A 509 7.55 -15.18 32.34
N SER A 510 6.74 -16.18 31.99
CA SER A 510 6.99 -17.57 32.41
C SER A 510 6.50 -18.60 31.40
N ILE A 511 7.29 -19.67 31.25
CA ILE A 511 6.99 -20.83 30.41
C ILE A 511 6.81 -22.04 31.33
N ASN A 512 5.62 -22.67 31.30
CA ASN A 512 5.31 -23.88 32.03
C ASN A 512 5.06 -25.05 31.05
N VAL A 513 5.86 -26.10 31.16
CA VAL A 513 5.73 -27.36 30.41
C VAL A 513 5.21 -28.42 31.37
N GLY A 514 3.90 -28.65 31.37
CA GLY A 514 3.22 -29.60 32.24
C GLY A 514 3.57 -31.08 31.98
N PRO A 515 3.11 -31.99 32.85
CA PRO A 515 3.49 -33.39 32.81
C PRO A 515 2.89 -34.08 31.57
N GLY A 516 3.76 -34.64 30.74
CA GLY A 516 3.38 -35.26 29.46
C GLY A 516 3.17 -34.28 28.30
N SER A 517 3.42 -32.98 28.50
CA SER A 517 3.54 -32.00 27.42
C SER A 517 4.94 -32.01 26.81
N VAL A 518 5.08 -31.59 25.55
CA VAL A 518 6.34 -31.67 24.77
C VAL A 518 6.66 -30.35 24.05
N LEU A 519 7.88 -29.84 24.23
CA LEU A 519 8.49 -28.81 23.37
C LEU A 519 9.59 -29.46 22.51
N ARG A 520 9.53 -29.30 21.19
CA ARG A 520 10.42 -30.01 20.27
C ARG A 520 10.92 -29.14 19.11
N GLY A 521 12.22 -29.26 18.82
CA GLY A 521 12.78 -28.91 17.51
C GLY A 521 14.13 -29.59 17.30
N PRO A 522 14.35 -30.37 16.22
CA PRO A 522 13.57 -30.42 14.98
C PRO A 522 12.34 -31.35 15.00
N LEU A 523 11.55 -31.31 13.92
CA LEU A 523 10.37 -32.14 13.68
C LEU A 523 10.76 -33.62 13.44
N GLU A 524 10.03 -34.57 14.04
CA GLU A 524 10.42 -36.00 14.07
C GLU A 524 10.36 -36.71 12.71
N ASN A 525 9.46 -36.28 11.81
CA ASN A 525 9.26 -36.86 10.48
C ASN A 525 9.58 -35.86 9.35
N ALA A 526 10.54 -34.96 9.56
CA ALA A 526 10.97 -34.03 8.51
C ALA A 526 11.52 -34.79 7.29
N SER A 527 10.96 -34.55 6.10
CA SER A 527 11.61 -34.94 4.85
C SER A 527 12.94 -34.18 4.69
N ASN A 528 13.90 -34.76 3.96
CA ASN A 528 15.20 -34.12 3.68
C ASN A 528 15.02 -32.85 2.79
N ASN A 529 14.65 -31.74 3.43
CA ASN A 529 14.40 -30.44 2.81
C ASN A 529 15.50 -29.44 3.23
N ASP A 530 15.72 -28.41 2.41
CA ASP A 530 16.74 -27.36 2.65
C ASP A 530 16.56 -26.54 3.95
N MET A 531 15.45 -26.69 4.66
CA MET A 531 15.17 -26.01 5.94
C MET A 531 15.74 -26.75 7.17
N VAL A 532 16.27 -27.96 7.03
CA VAL A 532 16.94 -28.67 8.13
C VAL A 532 18.12 -27.79 8.62
N PRO A 533 18.23 -27.48 9.93
CA PRO A 533 19.34 -26.69 10.45
C PRO A 533 20.66 -27.37 10.10
N ARG A 534 21.58 -26.61 9.48
CA ARG A 534 22.92 -27.08 9.15
C ARG A 534 23.73 -27.21 10.43
N LEU A 535 23.61 -28.37 11.07
CA LEU A 535 24.47 -28.80 12.15
C LEU A 535 25.92 -28.83 11.65
N TYR A 536 26.86 -28.25 12.41
CA TYR A 536 28.27 -28.09 12.05
C TYR A 536 29.08 -29.41 12.11
N CYS A 537 28.51 -30.51 11.61
CA CYS A 537 29.00 -31.87 11.84
C CYS A 537 30.40 -32.17 11.28
N GLU A 538 30.83 -31.49 10.21
CA GLU A 538 32.14 -31.70 9.58
C GLU A 538 33.25 -30.81 10.15
N LEU A 539 32.93 -29.85 11.03
CA LEU A 539 33.88 -28.93 11.64
C LEU A 539 34.15 -29.34 13.09
N GLN A 540 35.41 -29.20 13.49
CA GLN A 540 35.84 -29.45 14.87
C GLN A 540 35.75 -28.18 15.74
N ASP A 541 35.56 -27.01 15.11
CA ASP A 541 35.37 -25.74 15.80
C ASP A 541 33.90 -25.59 16.25
N CYS A 542 33.69 -25.07 17.46
CA CYS A 542 32.35 -24.83 17.96
C CYS A 542 31.61 -23.73 17.16
N PRO A 543 30.27 -23.80 17.05
CA PRO A 543 29.49 -22.77 16.39
C PRO A 543 29.71 -21.41 17.07
N MET A 544 30.15 -20.40 16.30
CA MET A 544 30.43 -19.06 16.84
C MET A 544 29.19 -18.42 17.44
N GLU A 545 27.99 -18.84 17.03
CA GLU A 545 26.70 -18.39 17.56
C GLU A 545 26.46 -18.85 19.01
N LEU A 546 27.06 -19.96 19.47
CA LEU A 546 27.01 -20.41 20.87
C LEU A 546 27.91 -19.57 21.78
N VAL A 547 29.03 -19.08 21.25
CA VAL A 547 30.02 -18.27 21.99
C VAL A 547 29.65 -16.79 21.98
N HIS A 548 29.07 -16.31 20.87
CA HIS A 548 28.59 -14.95 20.68
C HIS A 548 27.14 -14.97 20.16
N PRO A 549 26.17 -15.29 21.04
CA PRO A 549 24.76 -15.30 20.66
C PRO A 549 24.27 -13.90 20.28
N PRO A 550 23.41 -13.77 19.25
CA PRO A 550 22.88 -12.48 18.83
C PRO A 550 21.92 -11.91 19.87
N GLU A 551 22.16 -10.68 20.33
CA GLU A 551 21.37 -10.01 21.37
C GLU A 551 19.88 -9.87 21.02
N ASP A 552 19.55 -9.79 19.72
CA ASP A 552 18.20 -9.53 19.23
C ASP A 552 17.25 -10.73 19.28
N CYS A 553 17.76 -11.96 19.45
CA CYS A 553 16.97 -13.20 19.49
C CYS A 553 15.97 -13.40 18.33
N ASN A 554 16.25 -12.79 17.17
CA ASN A 554 15.42 -12.90 15.98
C ASN A 554 15.59 -14.24 15.27
N VAL A 555 14.54 -14.65 14.55
CA VAL A 555 14.50 -15.89 13.76
C VAL A 555 15.35 -15.76 12.49
N ASN A 556 16.68 -15.89 12.63
CA ASN A 556 17.61 -15.91 11.50
C ASN A 556 17.88 -17.34 11.03
N SER A 557 17.61 -17.62 9.75
CA SER A 557 17.78 -18.91 9.10
C SER A 557 19.23 -19.40 9.02
N SER A 558 20.22 -18.54 9.28
CA SER A 558 21.64 -18.92 9.37
C SER A 558 22.06 -19.54 10.71
N LEU A 559 21.24 -19.44 11.78
CA LEU A 559 21.63 -19.93 13.12
C LEU A 559 21.54 -21.46 13.24
N SER A 560 22.46 -22.06 13.99
CA SER A 560 22.54 -23.51 14.23
C SER A 560 21.55 -24.05 15.28
N PHE A 561 20.85 -23.18 16.01
CA PHE A 561 19.91 -23.55 17.05
C PHE A 561 18.68 -24.29 16.50
N THR A 562 18.28 -25.38 17.16
CA THR A 562 17.04 -26.10 16.83
C THR A 562 15.93 -25.77 17.83
N LEU A 563 16.30 -25.45 19.08
CA LEU A 563 15.40 -24.88 20.07
C LEU A 563 16.13 -23.76 20.83
N GLN A 564 15.63 -22.53 20.76
CA GLN A 564 16.16 -21.38 21.50
C GLN A 564 15.09 -20.77 22.39
N ILE A 565 15.41 -20.52 23.66
CA ILE A 565 14.54 -19.79 24.58
C ILE A 565 15.28 -18.54 25.05
N CYS A 566 14.67 -17.37 24.84
CA CYS A 566 15.32 -16.07 25.05
C CYS A 566 14.46 -15.07 25.82
N ARG A 567 15.07 -14.28 26.73
CA ARG A 567 14.40 -13.20 27.49
C ARG A 567 13.17 -13.71 28.24
N VAL A 568 13.38 -14.65 29.17
CA VAL A 568 12.32 -15.26 30.00
C VAL A 568 12.68 -15.15 31.47
N GLU A 569 11.73 -14.83 32.37
CA GLU A 569 12.05 -14.91 33.81
C GLU A 569 12.11 -16.37 34.26
N ASP A 570 10.98 -17.06 34.38
CA ASP A 570 10.92 -18.39 34.99
C ASP A 570 10.46 -19.47 33.99
N ILE A 571 11.30 -20.49 33.77
CA ILE A 571 10.96 -21.71 33.01
C ILE A 571 10.74 -22.87 33.97
N ILE A 572 9.55 -23.49 33.91
CA ILE A 572 9.17 -24.65 34.71
C ILE A 572 8.94 -25.86 33.79
N ILE A 573 9.63 -26.96 34.06
CA ILE A 573 9.63 -28.17 33.23
C ILE A 573 9.23 -29.37 34.09
N GLU A 574 7.98 -29.80 33.94
CA GLU A 574 7.44 -31.08 34.44
C GLU A 574 7.25 -32.12 33.31
N GLY A 575 7.29 -31.68 32.04
CA GLY A 575 7.25 -32.49 30.83
C GLY A 575 8.59 -32.57 30.08
N LEU A 576 8.54 -32.74 28.75
CA LEU A 576 9.71 -33.04 27.93
C LEU A 576 10.12 -31.86 27.03
N VAL A 577 11.40 -31.50 27.03
CA VAL A 577 12.00 -30.55 26.08
C VAL A 577 13.07 -31.28 25.26
N THR A 578 12.93 -31.31 23.92
CA THR A 578 13.84 -32.06 23.03
C THR A 578 14.42 -31.21 21.91
N GLY A 579 15.74 -31.32 21.67
CA GLY A 579 16.35 -30.76 20.46
C GLY A 579 17.80 -31.16 20.21
N SER A 580 18.32 -30.86 19.02
CA SER A 580 19.73 -31.09 18.65
C SER A 580 20.67 -30.05 19.25
N VAL A 581 20.25 -28.78 19.26
CA VAL A 581 20.96 -27.67 19.91
C VAL A 581 19.92 -26.86 20.67
N VAL A 582 19.92 -27.03 21.99
CA VAL A 582 19.03 -26.33 22.93
C VAL A 582 19.81 -25.19 23.57
N HIS A 583 19.37 -23.94 23.38
CA HIS A 583 20.06 -22.76 23.88
C HIS A 583 19.16 -21.87 24.74
N PHE A 584 19.62 -21.56 25.96
CA PHE A 584 18.97 -20.64 26.90
C PHE A 584 19.75 -19.32 26.96
N HIS A 585 19.09 -18.20 26.63
CA HIS A 585 19.71 -16.88 26.57
C HIS A 585 18.94 -15.85 27.39
N TRP A 586 19.60 -15.18 28.34
CA TRP A 586 18.95 -14.21 29.25
C TRP A 586 17.67 -14.79 29.89
N VAL A 587 17.80 -16.00 30.45
CA VAL A 587 16.76 -16.65 31.24
C VAL A 587 17.09 -16.45 32.72
N ARG A 588 16.14 -16.05 33.56
CA ARG A 588 16.46 -15.81 34.98
C ARG A 588 16.59 -17.10 35.78
N THR A 589 15.62 -18.00 35.67
CA THR A 589 15.60 -19.28 36.40
C THR A 589 15.04 -20.40 35.52
N VAL A 590 15.69 -21.58 35.55
CA VAL A 590 15.16 -22.82 34.98
C VAL A 590 14.96 -23.84 36.10
N ILE A 591 13.74 -24.37 36.21
CA ILE A 591 13.34 -25.36 37.21
C ILE A 591 12.90 -26.64 36.48
N VAL A 592 13.69 -27.71 36.59
CA VAL A 592 13.32 -29.04 36.08
C VAL A 592 12.88 -29.89 37.27
N TYR A 593 11.61 -30.30 37.27
CA TYR A 593 11.07 -31.22 38.28
C TYR A 593 11.42 -32.67 37.93
N SER A 594 11.31 -33.57 38.91
CA SER A 594 11.65 -35.00 38.74
C SER A 594 10.79 -35.76 37.72
N SER A 595 9.68 -35.19 37.26
CA SER A 595 8.87 -35.72 36.15
C SER A 595 9.32 -35.20 34.78
N GLY A 596 10.03 -34.07 34.74
CA GLY A 596 10.44 -33.39 33.54
C GLY A 596 11.86 -33.74 33.10
N ALA A 597 12.15 -33.55 31.82
CA ALA A 597 13.47 -33.78 31.25
C ALA A 597 13.76 -32.83 30.08
N ILE A 598 14.99 -32.33 30.05
CA ILE A 598 15.59 -31.73 28.84
C ILE A 598 16.49 -32.81 28.24
N THR A 599 16.29 -33.17 26.97
CA THR A 599 17.10 -34.20 26.30
C THR A 599 17.55 -33.79 24.91
N THR A 600 18.84 -34.00 24.65
CA THR A 600 19.49 -33.87 23.34
C THR A 600 20.02 -35.23 22.86
N SER A 601 19.57 -36.31 23.49
CA SER A 601 20.07 -37.67 23.27
C SER A 601 19.71 -38.17 21.88
N ALA A 602 20.68 -38.69 21.13
CA ALA A 602 20.52 -39.18 19.76
C ALA A 602 19.95 -38.14 18.77
N LEU A 603 20.17 -36.84 19.04
CA LEU A 603 19.78 -35.73 18.16
C LEU A 603 21.00 -34.95 17.61
N GLY A 604 22.22 -35.45 17.82
CA GLY A 604 23.45 -34.91 17.24
C GLY A 604 23.65 -35.31 15.77
N CYS A 605 24.91 -35.46 15.36
CA CYS A 605 25.25 -35.78 13.98
C CYS A 605 25.14 -37.29 13.70
N THR A 606 24.54 -37.67 12.56
CA THR A 606 24.61 -39.06 12.04
C THR A 606 26.00 -39.38 11.49
N GLY A 607 26.62 -38.39 10.84
CA GLY A 607 28.02 -38.39 10.44
C GLY A 607 28.90 -37.64 11.46
N GLY A 608 30.00 -37.08 10.96
CA GLY A 608 30.84 -36.12 11.68
C GLY A 608 32.30 -36.54 11.89
N VAL A 609 33.08 -35.67 12.56
CA VAL A 609 34.54 -35.78 12.73
C VAL A 609 34.97 -37.12 13.34
N GLY A 610 34.26 -37.61 14.35
CA GLY A 610 34.51 -38.89 15.02
C GLY A 610 33.58 -40.01 14.56
N ARG A 611 33.07 -39.96 13.33
CA ARG A 611 32.21 -41.00 12.75
C ARG A 611 32.90 -42.37 12.73
N GLY A 612 32.17 -43.41 13.14
CA GLY A 612 32.62 -44.79 13.00
C GLY A 612 32.68 -45.25 11.53
N LYS A 613 33.67 -46.05 11.15
CA LYS A 613 33.76 -46.62 9.80
C LYS A 613 32.70 -47.72 9.60
N VAL A 614 32.34 -48.03 8.35
CA VAL A 614 31.42 -49.14 7.99
C VAL A 614 32.00 -49.95 6.81
N LEU A 615 31.89 -51.28 6.88
CA LEU A 615 32.19 -52.21 5.79
C LEU A 615 30.90 -52.67 5.09
N ASN A 616 31.01 -53.02 3.80
CA ASN A 616 29.88 -53.48 2.98
C ASN A 616 29.16 -54.73 3.54
N ASN A 617 29.79 -55.47 4.47
CA ASN A 617 29.18 -56.61 5.17
C ASN A 617 28.26 -56.20 6.34
N GLY A 618 28.04 -54.90 6.57
CA GLY A 618 27.22 -54.38 7.68
C GLY A 618 27.96 -54.23 9.01
N LEU A 619 29.26 -54.55 9.06
CA LEU A 619 30.09 -54.33 10.25
C LEU A 619 30.44 -52.84 10.40
N ALA A 620 30.13 -52.26 11.54
CA ALA A 620 30.33 -50.84 11.85
C ALA A 620 31.15 -50.63 13.14
N GLY A 621 31.97 -49.58 13.15
CA GLY A 621 32.60 -49.05 14.36
C GLY A 621 31.70 -48.03 15.07
N GLY A 622 31.88 -47.85 16.37
CA GLY A 622 31.19 -46.80 17.14
C GLY A 622 31.74 -45.41 16.84
N GLY A 623 30.92 -44.37 17.07
CA GLY A 623 31.39 -42.98 17.05
C GLY A 623 32.30 -42.67 18.25
N GLY A 624 33.22 -41.71 18.08
CA GLY A 624 34.07 -41.19 19.15
C GLY A 624 33.74 -39.72 19.45
N HIS A 625 33.74 -39.33 20.72
CA HIS A 625 33.61 -37.95 21.24
C HIS A 625 34.11 -37.95 22.68
N GLY A 626 35.06 -37.09 23.03
CA GLY A 626 35.81 -37.14 24.31
C GLY A 626 36.70 -38.40 24.51
N GLY A 627 36.44 -39.47 23.76
CA GLY A 627 37.21 -40.72 23.73
C GLY A 627 37.06 -41.46 22.39
N LYS A 628 37.92 -42.43 22.12
CA LYS A 628 37.90 -43.22 20.88
C LYS A 628 36.66 -44.13 20.85
N GLY A 629 35.98 -44.19 19.71
CA GLY A 629 34.84 -45.08 19.49
C GLY A 629 35.24 -46.57 19.54
N GLY A 630 34.29 -47.41 19.94
CA GLY A 630 34.48 -48.86 20.03
C GLY A 630 34.71 -49.52 18.66
N GLU A 631 35.57 -50.54 18.63
CA GLU A 631 35.96 -51.26 17.42
C GLU A 631 35.01 -52.44 17.16
N GLY A 632 34.60 -52.63 15.91
CA GLY A 632 33.71 -53.71 15.51
C GLY A 632 34.49 -54.94 15.04
N TYR A 633 34.06 -56.14 15.46
CA TYR A 633 34.65 -57.40 15.02
C TYR A 633 33.57 -58.43 14.69
N TYR A 634 33.62 -59.00 13.48
CA TYR A 634 32.74 -60.08 13.05
C TYR A 634 33.42 -60.96 11.99
N ASP A 635 33.38 -62.28 12.19
CA ASP A 635 33.86 -63.30 11.25
C ASP A 635 35.27 -63.03 10.68
N GLY A 636 36.24 -62.73 11.56
CA GLY A 636 37.62 -62.41 11.17
C GLY A 636 37.83 -61.02 10.57
N SER A 637 36.77 -60.30 10.20
CA SER A 637 36.83 -58.90 9.78
C SER A 637 36.78 -57.95 10.97
N PHE A 638 37.58 -56.89 10.90
CA PHE A 638 37.79 -55.90 11.97
C PHE A 638 37.60 -54.49 11.42
N ILE A 639 37.01 -53.61 12.21
CA ILE A 639 36.80 -52.21 11.84
C ILE A 639 37.06 -51.28 13.03
N GLU A 640 37.85 -50.24 12.79
CA GLU A 640 38.16 -49.22 13.79
C GLU A 640 36.93 -48.34 14.08
N GLY A 641 36.72 -48.03 15.36
CA GLY A 641 35.82 -46.96 15.78
C GLY A 641 36.38 -45.57 15.48
N GLY A 642 35.52 -44.56 15.64
CA GLY A 642 35.84 -43.15 15.37
C GLY A 642 36.93 -42.58 16.27
N VAL A 643 37.57 -41.50 15.81
CA VAL A 643 38.59 -40.77 16.56
C VAL A 643 37.97 -39.98 17.73
N SER A 644 38.75 -39.72 18.78
CA SER A 644 38.36 -38.78 19.83
C SER A 644 38.57 -37.34 19.37
N TYR A 645 37.54 -36.51 19.50
CA TYR A 645 37.58 -35.05 19.38
C TYR A 645 36.72 -34.42 20.50
N GLY A 646 36.75 -33.10 20.63
CA GLY A 646 36.09 -32.34 21.70
C GLY A 646 37.09 -31.60 22.60
N ASP A 647 36.77 -30.37 22.98
CA ASP A 647 37.47 -29.66 24.07
C ASP A 647 36.91 -30.10 25.45
N ALA A 648 37.81 -30.22 26.44
CA ALA A 648 37.45 -30.57 27.81
C ALA A 648 37.03 -29.35 28.64
N ASP A 649 37.55 -28.16 28.32
CA ASP A 649 37.25 -26.92 29.02
C ASP A 649 36.00 -26.21 28.43
N LEU A 650 35.64 -26.52 27.18
CA LEU A 650 34.45 -25.98 26.50
C LEU A 650 33.80 -27.01 25.56
N PRO A 651 33.01 -27.97 26.08
CA PRO A 651 32.38 -29.03 25.27
C PRO A 651 31.17 -28.49 24.48
N CYS A 652 31.43 -27.90 23.31
CA CYS A 652 30.42 -27.27 22.45
C CYS A 652 30.35 -27.88 21.03
N GLU A 653 30.98 -29.03 20.82
CA GLU A 653 30.86 -29.83 19.61
C GLU A 653 29.69 -30.83 19.69
N LEU A 654 29.08 -31.15 18.55
CA LEU A 654 28.05 -32.19 18.46
C LEU A 654 28.70 -33.57 18.47
N GLY A 655 28.05 -34.56 19.09
CA GLY A 655 28.49 -35.95 19.05
C GLY A 655 28.29 -36.58 17.67
N SER A 656 29.26 -37.41 17.25
CA SER A 656 29.24 -38.16 15.98
C SER A 656 28.54 -39.52 16.09
N GLY A 657 27.89 -39.94 15.01
CA GLY A 657 27.16 -41.19 14.91
C GLY A 657 27.98 -42.45 14.59
N SER A 658 27.34 -43.62 14.70
CA SER A 658 27.84 -44.88 14.13
C SER A 658 27.54 -44.90 12.63
N GLY A 659 28.53 -45.19 11.79
CA GLY A 659 28.56 -44.66 10.43
C GLY A 659 27.51 -45.13 9.40
N ASN A 660 27.63 -44.48 8.24
CA ASN A 660 26.85 -44.58 7.00
C ASN A 660 25.38 -44.17 7.09
N ASP A 661 25.16 -42.88 6.81
CA ASP A 661 23.89 -42.15 6.75
C ASP A 661 22.88 -42.71 5.73
N SER A 662 23.31 -43.63 4.85
CA SER A 662 22.46 -44.25 3.81
C SER A 662 21.82 -45.59 4.21
N LEU A 663 22.08 -46.09 5.42
CA LEU A 663 21.44 -47.29 5.97
C LEU A 663 20.34 -46.90 6.98
N ALA A 664 19.20 -47.59 6.94
CA ALA A 664 18.02 -47.36 7.77
C ALA A 664 18.18 -47.72 9.27
N GLY A 665 19.41 -47.62 9.79
CA GLY A 665 19.78 -47.87 11.18
C GLY A 665 21.00 -47.05 11.63
N ALA A 666 21.34 -45.97 10.91
CA ALA A 666 22.36 -45.01 11.35
C ALA A 666 21.92 -44.36 12.67
N THR A 667 22.77 -44.39 13.69
CA THR A 667 22.50 -43.75 14.99
C THR A 667 23.21 -42.40 15.05
N ALA A 668 22.49 -41.35 15.45
CA ALA A 668 23.06 -40.02 15.67
C ALA A 668 23.74 -39.93 17.05
N GLY A 669 24.76 -39.08 17.16
CA GLY A 669 25.40 -38.78 18.45
C GLY A 669 24.54 -37.91 19.38
N GLY A 670 25.15 -37.40 20.46
CA GLY A 670 24.49 -36.45 21.37
C GLY A 670 24.45 -35.02 20.81
N GLY A 671 23.37 -34.30 21.09
CA GLY A 671 23.24 -32.87 20.83
C GLY A 671 23.72 -31.98 21.99
N ILE A 672 23.79 -30.66 21.76
CA ILE A 672 24.34 -29.66 22.70
C ILE A 672 23.22 -29.00 23.52
N ILE A 673 23.50 -28.75 24.81
CA ILE A 673 22.74 -27.81 25.65
C ILE A 673 23.69 -26.65 25.99
N GLY A 674 23.33 -25.43 25.59
CA GLY A 674 24.13 -24.22 25.81
C GLY A 674 23.38 -23.17 26.65
N GLU A 675 24.12 -22.41 27.45
CA GLU A 675 23.58 -21.39 28.36
C GLU A 675 24.43 -20.12 28.31
N ALA A 676 23.78 -18.98 28.08
CA ALA A 676 24.41 -17.67 28.07
C ALA A 676 23.66 -16.71 29.03
N LEU A 677 24.27 -16.49 30.21
CA LEU A 677 23.78 -15.60 31.28
C LEU A 677 22.40 -15.98 31.81
N ALA A 678 22.31 -17.10 32.53
CA ALA A 678 21.21 -17.40 33.44
C ALA A 678 21.70 -17.58 34.89
N GLU A 679 20.87 -17.23 35.88
CA GLU A 679 21.05 -17.70 37.26
C GLU A 679 20.35 -19.05 37.41
N VAL A 680 20.83 -20.06 36.67
CA VAL A 680 20.43 -21.43 36.97
C VAL A 680 20.87 -21.76 38.40
N ARG A 681 19.89 -21.92 39.30
CA ARG A 681 20.11 -22.41 40.67
C ARG A 681 20.40 -23.92 40.67
N VAL A 682 21.45 -24.30 39.95
CA VAL A 682 22.20 -25.54 40.16
C VAL A 682 23.44 -25.16 40.95
N THR A 683 23.43 -25.47 42.25
CA THR A 683 24.46 -25.00 43.20
C THR A 683 25.81 -25.71 43.01
N MET A 684 26.74 -25.12 42.25
CA MET A 684 28.21 -25.27 42.39
C MET A 684 28.94 -23.97 41.95
N ALA A 685 30.22 -23.77 42.33
CA ALA A 685 30.82 -22.44 42.47
C ALA A 685 32.15 -22.16 41.72
N LYS A 686 32.18 -21.02 41.00
CA LYS A 686 33.25 -20.00 40.79
C LYS A 686 34.74 -20.39 40.57
N MET A 687 35.35 -19.93 39.46
CA MET A 687 36.63 -19.15 39.41
C MET A 687 36.89 -18.51 38.00
N GLU A 688 37.73 -17.47 37.91
CA GLU A 688 38.16 -16.71 36.69
C GLU A 688 39.41 -17.36 35.98
N LEU A 689 40.05 -16.91 34.87
CA LEU A 689 40.29 -15.58 34.24
C LEU A 689 40.90 -15.72 32.79
N SER A 690 41.09 -14.62 32.03
CA SER A 690 41.66 -14.51 30.63
C SER A 690 43.12 -13.96 30.61
N PRO A 691 43.74 -13.30 29.57
CA PRO A 691 43.56 -13.19 28.07
C PRO A 691 44.90 -13.24 27.23
N GLU A 692 44.88 -12.99 25.88
CA GLU A 692 45.73 -11.99 25.11
C GLU A 692 45.69 -12.12 23.54
N ARG A 693 46.19 -11.10 22.79
CA ARG A 693 46.25 -10.95 21.28
C ARG A 693 47.72 -10.62 20.83
N PRO A 694 48.09 -9.91 19.71
CA PRO A 694 47.51 -9.61 18.35
C PRO A 694 48.54 -9.68 17.15
N VAL A 695 48.16 -9.21 15.91
CA VAL A 695 48.88 -8.23 15.00
C VAL A 695 48.80 -8.46 13.44
N LEU A 696 48.29 -7.44 12.70
CA LEU A 696 48.52 -6.85 11.32
C LEU A 696 49.19 -7.65 10.14
N LYS A 697 49.08 -7.33 8.81
CA LYS A 697 48.72 -6.13 7.98
C LYS A 697 48.58 -6.49 6.46
N GLY A 698 47.93 -5.68 5.59
CA GLY A 698 48.31 -5.63 4.14
C GLY A 698 47.27 -5.20 3.06
N PHE A 699 47.73 -4.46 2.03
CA PHE A 699 47.00 -3.88 0.86
C PHE A 699 47.88 -4.02 -0.42
N MET A 700 47.54 -3.73 -1.70
CA MET A 700 46.46 -2.99 -2.39
C MET A 700 46.42 -3.34 -3.92
N VAL A 701 45.38 -2.90 -4.67
CA VAL A 701 45.32 -2.60 -6.15
C VAL A 701 45.56 -3.71 -7.20
N SER A 702 44.57 -3.96 -8.09
CA SER A 702 44.60 -3.48 -9.50
C SER A 702 43.39 -3.93 -10.35
N PHE A 703 42.69 -2.97 -10.98
CA PHE A 703 41.44 -3.18 -11.72
C PHE A 703 41.44 -2.39 -13.06
N VAL A 704 42.25 -2.79 -14.05
CA VAL A 704 42.27 -2.14 -15.38
C VAL A 704 42.56 -3.14 -16.51
N ARG A 705 41.60 -4.00 -16.89
CA ARG A 705 41.75 -4.82 -18.12
C ARG A 705 40.48 -5.16 -18.94
N ASN A 706 39.27 -4.86 -18.46
CA ASN A 706 38.03 -5.26 -19.17
C ASN A 706 37.20 -4.12 -19.78
N ALA A 707 37.60 -2.85 -19.63
CA ALA A 707 36.80 -1.69 -20.06
C ALA A 707 36.92 -1.32 -21.56
N LEU A 708 37.81 -1.94 -22.34
CA LEU A 708 38.14 -1.48 -23.71
C LEU A 708 37.60 -2.35 -24.86
N LEU A 709 36.93 -3.48 -24.58
CA LEU A 709 36.31 -4.32 -25.63
C LEU A 709 34.77 -4.12 -25.78
N GLY A 710 34.10 -3.47 -24.83
CA GLY A 710 32.65 -3.23 -24.90
C GLY A 710 32.24 -2.11 -25.87
N LEU A 711 33.10 -1.11 -26.06
CA LEU A 711 32.79 0.12 -26.82
C LEU A 711 32.64 -0.07 -28.34
N LEU A 712 32.98 -1.23 -28.89
CA LEU A 712 32.83 -1.55 -30.32
C LEU A 712 31.62 -2.44 -30.65
N ARG A 713 30.82 -2.82 -29.64
CA ARG A 713 29.58 -3.61 -29.83
C ARG A 713 28.31 -2.76 -29.75
N MET A 714 28.35 -1.63 -29.04
CA MET A 714 27.24 -0.69 -28.85
C MET A 714 26.68 -0.02 -30.13
N SER A 715 27.37 -0.06 -31.27
CA SER A 715 26.97 0.69 -32.47
C SER A 715 25.89 0.00 -33.32
N VAL A 716 25.57 -1.28 -33.05
CA VAL A 716 24.57 -2.04 -33.80
C VAL A 716 23.26 -2.18 -33.00
N ASP A 717 23.35 -2.43 -31.69
CA ASP A 717 22.17 -2.58 -30.80
C ASP A 717 21.38 -1.26 -30.63
N LEU A 718 21.99 -0.12 -30.95
CA LEU A 718 21.40 1.23 -30.85
C LEU A 718 20.26 1.47 -31.86
N ILE A 719 20.13 0.62 -32.89
CA ILE A 719 19.06 0.72 -33.90
C ILE A 719 17.84 -0.13 -33.49
N GLU A 720 18.04 -1.33 -32.94
CA GLU A 720 16.92 -2.16 -32.44
C GLU A 720 16.37 -1.63 -31.09
N SER A 721 17.22 -1.05 -30.24
CA SER A 721 16.81 -0.44 -28.97
C SER A 721 15.80 0.71 -29.14
N PHE A 722 15.76 1.40 -30.28
CA PHE A 722 14.87 2.55 -30.48
C PHE A 722 13.42 2.19 -30.80
N VAL A 723 13.13 0.96 -31.25
CA VAL A 723 11.74 0.47 -31.37
C VAL A 723 11.15 0.21 -29.98
N ILE A 724 11.99 -0.18 -29.01
CA ILE A 724 11.60 -0.39 -27.60
C ILE A 724 11.33 0.96 -26.90
N ILE A 725 11.96 2.07 -27.32
CA ILE A 725 11.73 3.42 -26.76
C ILE A 725 10.35 3.99 -27.17
N ALA A 726 9.70 3.44 -28.21
CA ALA A 726 8.39 3.87 -28.70
C ALA A 726 7.20 3.04 -28.18
N HIS A 727 7.43 2.03 -27.34
CA HIS A 727 6.44 1.52 -26.39
C HIS A 727 6.84 1.94 -24.97
N PRO A 728 5.86 2.25 -24.10
CA PRO A 728 6.01 3.36 -23.19
C PRO A 728 7.07 3.10 -22.13
N MET A 729 8.20 3.82 -22.27
CA MET A 729 9.14 4.08 -21.18
C MET A 729 8.32 4.40 -19.93
N SER A 730 8.46 3.55 -18.92
CA SER A 730 7.52 3.49 -17.82
C SER A 730 7.55 4.77 -17.01
N PHE A 731 6.59 5.65 -17.28
CA PHE A 731 6.10 6.67 -16.36
C PHE A 731 5.36 6.02 -15.16
N GLN A 732 5.92 4.93 -14.62
CA GLN A 732 6.06 4.82 -13.18
C GLN A 732 6.91 6.05 -12.78
N VAL A 733 6.39 7.15 -12.25
CA VAL A 733 5.54 7.23 -11.04
C VAL A 733 5.33 5.86 -10.45
N GLU A 734 6.44 5.30 -9.96
CA GLU A 734 6.39 4.15 -9.07
C GLU A 734 5.33 4.44 -8.02
N PRO A 735 4.31 3.58 -7.89
CA PRO A 735 3.42 3.64 -6.74
C PRO A 735 4.19 3.38 -5.45
N TYR A 736 5.49 3.04 -5.46
CA TYR A 736 6.35 3.01 -4.27
C TYR A 736 6.40 4.35 -3.50
N MET A 737 6.01 5.50 -4.07
CA MET A 737 5.79 6.75 -3.29
C MET A 737 4.33 6.94 -2.80
N LEU A 738 3.52 5.88 -2.82
CA LEU A 738 2.22 5.73 -2.13
C LEU A 738 2.09 4.35 -1.45
N MET A 739 2.92 3.38 -1.81
CA MET A 739 3.01 2.01 -1.30
C MET A 739 4.23 1.79 -0.40
N PHE A 740 4.97 2.86 -0.06
CA PHE A 740 5.73 2.96 1.19
C PHE A 740 5.08 3.90 2.20
N GLU A 741 3.86 4.37 1.95
CA GLU A 741 2.93 4.64 3.03
C GLU A 741 2.27 3.31 3.43
N VAL A 742 3.10 2.41 3.99
CA VAL A 742 2.62 1.31 4.82
C VAL A 742 1.63 1.92 5.81
N LEU A 743 0.48 1.27 5.98
CA LEU A 743 -0.55 1.71 6.91
C LEU A 743 -0.09 1.42 8.36
N GLU A 744 1.04 2.00 8.76
CA GLU A 744 1.61 1.89 10.09
C GLU A 744 0.60 2.43 11.09
N THR A 745 0.24 1.59 12.04
CA THR A 745 -0.68 1.90 13.14
C THR A 745 -0.10 2.92 14.13
N ASN A 746 1.17 3.30 13.97
CA ASN A 746 1.93 4.23 14.82
C ASN A 746 1.57 5.71 14.60
N ARG A 747 0.65 6.03 13.67
CA ARG A 747 0.29 7.40 13.21
C ARG A 747 -0.04 8.42 14.31
N THR A 748 -0.50 7.98 15.49
CA THR A 748 -0.75 8.88 16.63
C THR A 748 0.41 8.98 17.62
N GLU A 749 1.35 8.03 17.59
CA GLU A 749 2.55 8.04 18.42
C GLU A 749 3.67 8.85 17.74
N GLU A 750 3.84 8.74 16.42
CA GLU A 750 4.86 9.52 15.68
C GLU A 750 4.59 11.03 15.70
N SER A 751 3.33 11.45 15.61
CA SER A 751 2.97 12.88 15.73
C SER A 751 3.06 13.40 17.17
N GLN A 752 3.03 12.49 18.15
CA GLN A 752 3.31 12.80 19.55
C GLN A 752 4.81 12.79 19.86
N SER A 753 5.66 12.05 19.14
CA SER A 753 7.12 12.05 19.36
C SER A 753 7.88 13.06 18.49
N HIS A 754 7.30 13.55 17.39
CA HIS A 754 7.93 14.55 16.51
C HIS A 754 8.24 15.86 17.23
N VAL A 755 9.51 16.28 17.18
CA VAL A 755 10.01 17.53 17.75
C VAL A 755 10.01 18.66 16.73
N HIS A 756 10.85 18.54 15.69
CA HIS A 756 11.18 19.62 14.77
C HIS A 756 11.48 19.09 13.37
N ARG A 757 11.16 19.91 12.36
CA ARG A 757 11.41 19.65 10.94
C ARG A 757 12.46 20.63 10.43
N MET A 758 13.59 20.11 9.99
CA MET A 758 14.72 20.90 9.49
C MET A 758 14.78 20.82 7.97
N TYR A 759 14.60 21.95 7.29
CA TYR A 759 14.62 22.03 5.83
C TYR A 759 16.05 22.13 5.27
N PHE A 760 16.29 21.51 4.12
CA PHE A 760 17.52 21.70 3.35
C PHE A 760 17.51 23.06 2.64
N MET A 761 18.69 23.68 2.57
CA MET A 761 18.94 24.93 1.86
C MET A 761 19.42 24.66 0.43
N GLY A 762 19.18 25.63 -0.46
CA GLY A 762 19.51 25.55 -1.89
C GLY A 762 18.37 25.00 -2.78
N PRO A 763 18.39 25.30 -4.10
CA PRO A 763 17.38 24.87 -5.08
C PRO A 763 17.62 23.47 -5.67
N ASN A 764 18.59 22.70 -5.14
CA ASN A 764 18.99 21.39 -5.66
C ASN A 764 19.43 21.41 -7.14
N SER A 765 20.18 22.43 -7.55
CA SER A 765 20.82 22.51 -8.87
C SER A 765 22.22 21.90 -8.81
N PHE A 766 22.84 21.65 -9.97
CA PHE A 766 24.26 21.24 -10.03
C PHE A 766 25.20 22.33 -9.50
N THR A 767 24.78 23.60 -9.61
CA THR A 767 25.49 24.79 -9.11
C THR A 767 25.34 24.99 -7.60
N GLU A 768 24.21 24.56 -7.02
CA GLU A 768 23.85 24.78 -5.62
C GLU A 768 23.05 23.56 -5.09
N PRO A 769 23.74 22.48 -4.68
CA PRO A 769 23.12 21.29 -4.14
C PRO A 769 22.44 21.55 -2.78
N TRP A 770 21.58 20.62 -2.38
CA TRP A 770 21.02 20.61 -1.03
C TRP A 770 22.11 20.59 0.04
N HIS A 771 21.96 21.41 1.07
CA HIS A 771 22.83 21.39 2.24
C HIS A 771 22.09 21.76 3.52
N LEU A 772 22.54 21.24 4.66
CA LEU A 772 22.08 21.60 5.99
C LEU A 772 23.04 22.61 6.66
N PRO A 773 22.52 23.62 7.37
CA PRO A 773 23.36 24.54 8.16
C PRO A 773 24.03 23.81 9.33
N HIS A 774 25.30 24.16 9.61
CA HIS A 774 26.13 23.53 10.64
C HIS A 774 25.85 24.07 12.06
N SER A 775 24.58 24.31 12.37
CA SER A 775 24.12 24.82 13.66
C SER A 775 22.72 24.27 13.94
N PRO A 776 22.52 23.45 14.99
CA PRO A 776 21.21 22.90 15.30
C PRO A 776 20.25 24.03 15.73
N PRO A 777 18.96 23.99 15.33
CA PRO A 777 17.94 24.90 15.84
C PRO A 777 17.82 24.85 17.36
N GLU A 778 17.33 25.94 17.97
CA GLU A 778 17.13 26.05 19.43
C GLU A 778 16.24 24.92 19.99
N GLN A 779 15.32 24.37 19.19
CA GLN A 779 14.43 23.27 19.58
C GLN A 779 15.09 21.88 19.48
N VAL A 780 16.26 21.78 18.82
CA VAL A 780 16.97 20.52 18.54
C VAL A 780 18.26 20.40 19.37
N ILE A 781 18.85 21.53 19.76
CA ILE A 781 20.09 21.61 20.55
C ILE A 781 20.03 20.86 21.89
N GLU A 782 18.83 20.66 22.45
CA GLU A 782 18.64 19.91 23.71
C GLU A 782 18.68 18.39 23.54
N ILE A 783 18.40 17.88 22.34
CA ILE A 783 18.26 16.44 22.02
C ILE A 783 19.53 15.90 21.34
N VAL A 784 20.39 16.79 20.85
CA VAL A 784 21.51 16.43 19.96
C VAL A 784 22.86 16.88 20.56
N TYR A 785 23.92 16.13 20.31
CA TYR A 785 25.31 16.54 20.60
C TYR A 785 25.85 17.38 19.45
N GLU A 786 26.19 18.65 19.69
CA GLU A 786 26.61 19.62 18.67
C GLU A 786 27.78 19.12 17.80
N ASP A 787 28.85 18.57 18.40
CA ASP A 787 30.02 18.04 17.67
C ASP A 787 29.72 16.79 16.82
N ALA A 788 28.68 16.03 17.17
CA ALA A 788 28.24 14.87 16.40
C ALA A 788 27.21 15.27 15.33
N PHE A 789 26.41 16.30 15.59
CA PHE A 789 25.52 16.92 14.60
C PHE A 789 26.30 17.54 13.45
N ASN A 790 27.38 18.25 13.74
CA ASN A 790 28.17 18.91 12.70
C ASN A 790 28.83 17.88 11.77
N ARG A 791 29.34 16.75 12.30
CA ARG A 791 29.84 15.63 11.50
C ARG A 791 28.76 14.98 10.63
N PHE A 792 27.56 14.77 11.19
CA PHE A 792 26.39 14.29 10.43
C PHE A 792 26.00 15.25 9.30
N VAL A 793 26.05 16.56 9.55
CA VAL A 793 25.81 17.60 8.54
C VAL A 793 26.90 17.58 7.46
N ASP A 794 28.18 17.41 7.81
CA ASP A 794 29.27 17.26 6.83
C ASP A 794 29.07 16.03 5.92
N GLU A 795 28.70 14.88 6.50
CA GLU A 795 28.43 13.64 5.77
C GLU A 795 27.21 13.76 4.85
N ILE A 796 26.09 14.32 5.33
CA ILE A 796 24.91 14.59 4.50
C ILE A 796 25.20 15.60 3.38
N ASN A 797 25.94 16.67 3.67
CA ASN A 797 26.30 17.67 2.65
C ASN A 797 27.23 17.06 1.60
N GLY A 798 28.14 16.17 2.00
CA GLY A 798 28.99 15.39 1.09
C GLY A 798 28.18 14.44 0.19
N LEU A 799 27.19 13.75 0.75
CA LEU A 799 26.28 12.87 -0.02
C LEU A 799 25.38 13.66 -0.98
N ALA A 800 24.89 14.84 -0.57
CA ALA A 800 24.04 15.69 -1.39
C ALA A 800 24.79 16.40 -2.55
N ALA A 801 26.11 16.58 -2.43
CA ALA A 801 26.93 17.21 -3.46
C ALA A 801 26.94 16.44 -4.80
N TYR A 802 26.75 17.15 -5.91
CA TYR A 802 26.85 16.57 -7.26
C TYR A 802 28.30 16.42 -7.71
N LEU A 803 28.55 15.41 -8.54
CA LEU A 803 29.84 15.26 -9.22
C LEU A 803 29.86 16.15 -10.46
N TRP A 804 31.00 16.84 -10.68
CA TRP A 804 31.28 17.68 -11.86
C TRP A 804 30.66 17.13 -13.16
N TRP A 805 30.97 15.88 -13.51
CA TRP A 805 30.50 15.23 -14.73
C TRP A 805 28.98 15.16 -14.93
N GLU A 806 28.21 15.10 -13.84
CA GLU A 806 26.75 15.04 -13.90
C GLU A 806 26.17 16.35 -14.44
N GLY A 807 26.79 17.48 -14.06
CA GLY A 807 26.52 18.81 -14.58
C GLY A 807 26.97 18.99 -16.03
N SER A 808 28.12 18.43 -16.43
CA SER A 808 28.56 18.47 -17.83
C SER A 808 27.60 17.71 -18.77
N ILE A 809 27.13 16.52 -18.38
CA ILE A 809 26.13 15.78 -19.18
C ILE A 809 24.84 16.59 -19.28
N TYR A 810 24.38 17.20 -18.18
CA TYR A 810 23.22 18.09 -18.20
C TYR A 810 23.42 19.28 -19.15
N SER A 811 24.59 19.94 -19.14
CA SER A 811 24.89 21.06 -20.04
C SER A 811 24.97 20.65 -21.52
N ILE A 812 25.40 19.42 -21.83
CA ILE A 812 25.41 18.91 -23.21
C ILE A 812 23.97 18.60 -23.66
N LEU A 813 23.18 17.96 -22.78
CA LEU A 813 21.79 17.64 -23.05
C LEU A 813 20.90 18.90 -23.14
N SER A 814 21.16 19.95 -22.36
CA SER A 814 20.34 21.18 -22.38
C SER A 814 20.45 21.93 -23.72
N ILE A 815 21.61 21.80 -24.40
CA ILE A 815 21.85 22.33 -25.75
C ILE A 815 21.22 21.43 -26.81
N LEU A 816 21.37 20.10 -26.72
CA LEU A 816 20.93 19.16 -27.77
C LEU A 816 19.44 18.77 -27.70
N ALA A 817 18.89 18.65 -26.50
CA ALA A 817 17.53 18.20 -26.23
C ALA A 817 17.08 18.53 -24.79
N TYR A 818 16.68 19.79 -24.56
CA TYR A 818 16.24 20.30 -23.26
C TYR A 818 15.27 19.38 -22.47
N PRO A 819 14.25 18.72 -23.06
CA PRO A 819 13.37 17.82 -22.30
C PRO A 819 14.08 16.58 -21.74
N LEU A 820 15.11 16.09 -22.43
CA LEU A 820 15.95 14.99 -21.94
C LEU A 820 16.91 15.47 -20.82
N ALA A 821 17.40 16.71 -20.91
CA ALA A 821 18.21 17.32 -19.86
C ALA A 821 17.40 17.45 -18.54
N TRP A 822 16.14 17.87 -18.63
CA TRP A 822 15.24 17.93 -17.48
C TRP A 822 14.99 16.54 -16.86
N SER A 823 14.73 15.53 -17.70
CA SER A 823 14.55 14.14 -17.24
C SER A 823 15.80 13.60 -16.52
N TRP A 824 16.98 13.85 -17.08
CA TRP A 824 18.28 13.49 -16.49
C TRP A 824 18.50 14.14 -15.12
N LEU A 825 18.26 15.45 -15.00
CA LEU A 825 18.35 16.18 -13.73
C LEU A 825 17.41 15.57 -12.68
N GLN A 826 16.16 15.28 -13.04
CA GLN A 826 15.19 14.71 -12.11
C GLN A 826 15.57 13.29 -11.66
N GLN A 827 16.12 12.47 -12.55
CA GLN A 827 16.62 11.13 -12.21
C GLN A 827 17.82 11.22 -11.23
N ARG A 828 18.73 12.17 -11.44
CA ARG A 828 19.89 12.41 -10.56
C ARG A 828 19.45 12.86 -9.17
N ARG A 829 18.51 13.80 -9.07
CA ARG A 829 17.92 14.26 -7.80
C ARG A 829 17.27 13.14 -7.00
N LYS A 830 16.48 12.27 -7.66
CA LYS A 830 15.88 11.09 -7.03
C LYS A 830 16.92 10.12 -6.49
N LYS A 831 18.00 9.84 -7.25
CA LYS A 831 19.09 8.97 -6.78
C LYS A 831 19.76 9.55 -5.53
N LYS A 832 20.05 10.86 -5.49
CA LYS A 832 20.60 11.52 -4.31
C LYS A 832 19.67 11.44 -3.09
N LEU A 833 18.37 11.65 -3.27
CA LEU A 833 17.38 11.47 -2.21
C LEU A 833 17.34 10.03 -1.66
N GLN A 834 17.44 9.03 -2.54
CA GLN A 834 17.48 7.63 -2.13
C GLN A 834 18.74 7.33 -1.29
N GLN A 835 19.91 7.78 -1.74
CA GLN A 835 21.17 7.62 -0.98
C GLN A 835 21.10 8.30 0.40
N LEU A 836 20.51 9.50 0.50
CA LEU A 836 20.30 10.18 1.78
C LEU A 836 19.34 9.42 2.72
N ARG A 837 18.33 8.74 2.17
CA ARG A 837 17.40 7.90 2.96
C ARG A 837 18.06 6.60 3.44
N GLU A 838 18.81 5.93 2.57
CA GLU A 838 19.56 4.71 2.90
C GLU A 838 20.63 5.01 3.95
N PHE A 839 21.36 6.12 3.79
CA PHE A 839 22.34 6.57 4.78
C PHE A 839 21.72 6.76 6.18
N VAL A 840 20.64 7.56 6.28
CA VAL A 840 19.99 7.84 7.58
C VAL A 840 19.24 6.64 8.15
N ARG A 841 18.80 5.66 7.33
CA ARG A 841 18.07 4.48 7.80
C ARG A 841 18.98 3.32 8.22
N SER A 842 20.15 3.17 7.62
CA SER A 842 20.97 1.94 7.78
C SER A 842 22.48 2.12 7.86
N GLU A 843 23.06 3.26 7.44
CA GLU A 843 24.52 3.46 7.50
C GLU A 843 24.96 4.38 8.66
N TYR A 844 24.08 5.24 9.15
CA TYR A 844 24.38 6.20 10.21
C TYR A 844 23.83 5.74 11.57
N ASP A 845 24.71 5.53 12.55
CA ASP A 845 24.39 5.03 13.93
C ASP A 845 23.55 6.00 14.80
N HIS A 846 22.90 7.01 14.20
CA HIS A 846 22.17 8.10 14.87
C HIS A 846 22.98 8.79 15.99
N SER A 847 24.32 8.73 15.93
CA SER A 847 25.22 9.12 17.04
C SER A 847 25.12 10.58 17.50
N CYS A 848 24.50 11.44 16.69
CA CYS A 848 24.15 12.80 17.06
C CYS A 848 23.07 12.88 18.15
N LEU A 849 22.14 11.91 18.26
CA LEU A 849 21.06 11.92 19.24
C LEU A 849 21.55 11.55 20.65
N ARG A 850 21.02 12.22 21.68
CA ARG A 850 21.34 11.95 23.09
C ARG A 850 20.67 10.67 23.58
N SER A 851 19.36 10.53 23.34
CA SER A 851 18.54 9.34 23.63
C SER A 851 19.23 8.04 23.19
N CYS A 852 19.31 7.07 24.11
CA CYS A 852 19.86 5.74 23.82
C CYS A 852 18.88 4.92 22.97
N ARG A 853 17.59 4.93 23.31
CA ARG A 853 16.55 4.23 22.54
C ARG A 853 16.39 4.73 21.11
N SER A 854 16.46 6.05 20.88
CA SER A 854 16.37 6.60 19.51
C SER A 854 17.49 6.12 18.60
N ARG A 855 18.68 5.85 19.19
CA ARG A 855 19.83 5.28 18.48
C ARG A 855 19.69 3.78 18.27
N ALA A 856 19.29 3.04 19.30
CA ALA A 856 19.12 1.58 19.20
C ALA A 856 18.02 1.15 18.22
N LEU A 857 16.95 1.94 18.07
CA LEU A 857 15.82 1.62 17.19
C LEU A 857 15.92 2.19 15.76
N TYR A 858 16.91 3.04 15.46
CA TYR A 858 17.01 3.77 14.18
C TYR A 858 15.76 4.60 13.80
N GLU A 859 14.96 5.00 14.80
CA GLU A 859 13.68 5.71 14.63
C GLU A 859 13.78 7.23 14.83
N GLY A 860 14.91 7.74 15.35
CA GLY A 860 15.03 9.13 15.80
C GLY A 860 15.16 10.19 14.71
N LEU A 861 15.45 9.81 13.46
CA LEU A 861 15.58 10.71 12.30
C LEU A 861 14.87 10.11 11.08
N LYS A 862 14.09 10.88 10.34
CA LYS A 862 13.54 10.47 9.02
C LYS A 862 13.80 11.55 7.96
N VAL A 863 14.16 11.14 6.74
CA VAL A 863 14.42 12.06 5.61
C VAL A 863 13.32 11.95 4.54
N ALA A 864 12.69 13.07 4.24
CA ALA A 864 11.66 13.18 3.21
C ALA A 864 11.88 14.40 2.31
N ALA A 865 11.17 14.41 1.17
CA ALA A 865 11.27 15.46 0.17
C ALA A 865 9.98 15.57 -0.63
N THR A 866 9.80 16.73 -1.25
CA THR A 866 8.66 17.03 -2.13
C THR A 866 8.75 16.22 -3.44
N PRO A 867 7.63 15.93 -4.12
CA PRO A 867 7.60 15.04 -5.30
C PRO A 867 8.36 15.58 -6.52
N ASP A 868 8.56 16.90 -6.58
CA ASP A 868 9.41 17.61 -7.55
C ASP A 868 10.91 17.55 -7.19
N THR A 869 11.27 17.06 -6.01
CA THR A 869 12.65 16.95 -5.48
C THR A 869 13.42 18.29 -5.45
N MET A 870 12.72 19.41 -5.30
CA MET A 870 13.33 20.73 -5.08
C MET A 870 13.55 21.01 -3.59
N LEU A 871 12.68 20.52 -2.70
CA LEU A 871 12.76 20.71 -1.25
C LEU A 871 12.88 19.36 -0.54
N ALA A 872 13.87 19.23 0.33
CA ALA A 872 14.01 18.12 1.26
C ALA A 872 13.96 18.62 2.72
N TYR A 873 13.69 17.72 3.65
CA TYR A 873 13.73 17.98 5.08
C TYR A 873 14.07 16.72 5.90
N VAL A 874 14.59 16.94 7.11
CA VAL A 874 14.85 15.93 8.13
C VAL A 874 13.92 16.17 9.31
N ASP A 875 13.13 15.18 9.69
CA ASP A 875 12.25 15.19 10.85
C ASP A 875 12.92 14.48 12.03
N PHE A 876 12.88 15.11 13.21
CA PHE A 876 13.49 14.63 14.46
C PHE A 876 12.42 14.10 15.43
N PHE A 877 12.63 12.91 15.99
CA PHE A 877 11.70 12.23 16.89
C PHE A 877 12.31 11.91 18.26
N LEU A 878 11.52 12.07 19.33
CA LEU A 878 11.87 11.68 20.69
C LEU A 878 11.67 10.17 20.92
N GLY A 879 12.74 9.42 21.07
CA GLY A 879 12.69 8.10 21.71
C GLY A 879 12.40 8.28 23.20
N GLY A 880 11.27 7.71 23.65
CA GLY A 880 10.56 8.01 24.90
C GLY A 880 11.25 7.76 26.25
N ASP A 881 12.58 7.70 26.27
CA ASP A 881 13.43 7.75 27.46
C ASP A 881 13.54 9.20 28.00
N GLU A 882 13.49 10.19 27.10
CA GLU A 882 13.68 11.62 27.42
C GLU A 882 12.39 12.30 27.93
N LYS A 883 11.61 11.62 28.79
CA LYS A 883 10.34 12.12 29.34
C LYS A 883 10.52 13.28 30.32
N ARG A 884 10.72 14.49 29.78
CA ARG A 884 10.56 15.77 30.49
C ARG A 884 9.18 16.35 30.20
N GLY A 885 8.58 17.08 31.16
CA GLY A 885 7.23 17.64 31.01
C GLY A 885 7.08 18.70 29.91
N ASP A 886 8.20 19.24 29.42
CA ASP A 886 8.29 20.32 28.44
C ASP A 886 8.59 19.83 27.01
N LEU A 887 8.90 18.54 26.84
CA LEU A 887 9.24 17.89 25.56
C LEU A 887 8.28 16.72 25.31
N PRO A 888 7.62 16.63 24.13
CA PRO A 888 7.75 17.50 22.97
C PRO A 888 7.01 18.85 23.15
N PRO A 889 7.45 19.92 22.46
CA PRO A 889 6.80 21.22 22.56
C PRO A 889 5.36 21.14 22.03
N ARG A 890 4.41 21.68 22.79
CA ARG A 890 3.01 21.86 22.35
C ARG A 890 2.97 22.87 21.21
N LEU A 891 2.07 22.80 20.23
CA LEU A 891 2.20 23.67 19.04
C LEU A 891 2.06 25.19 19.29
N HIS A 892 1.48 25.65 20.41
CA HIS A 892 1.63 27.06 20.81
C HIS A 892 3.09 27.46 21.16
N GLN A 893 3.91 26.53 21.65
CA GLN A 893 5.36 26.70 21.84
C GLN A 893 6.16 26.50 20.53
N ARG A 894 5.52 25.98 19.47
CA ARG A 894 6.12 25.85 18.12
C ARG A 894 5.83 27.06 17.21
N PHE A 895 5.03 28.02 17.66
CA PHE A 895 4.81 29.26 16.91
C PHE A 895 5.88 30.31 17.24
N PRO A 896 6.43 31.03 16.25
CA PRO A 896 6.09 30.99 14.82
C PRO A 896 6.64 29.72 14.11
N MET A 897 5.82 29.09 13.28
CA MET A 897 6.19 27.91 12.50
C MET A 897 6.37 28.29 11.02
N SER A 898 7.52 27.98 10.43
CA SER A 898 7.81 28.18 9.01
C SER A 898 7.47 26.94 8.17
N LEU A 899 6.64 27.10 7.14
CA LEU A 899 6.27 26.06 6.18
C LEU A 899 6.77 26.46 4.78
N VAL A 900 7.86 25.86 4.33
CA VAL A 900 8.51 26.20 3.04
C VAL A 900 7.77 25.55 1.87
N PHE A 901 7.63 26.27 0.76
CA PHE A 901 7.09 25.71 -0.49
C PHE A 901 8.14 24.92 -1.26
N GLY A 902 7.75 23.77 -1.82
CA GLY A 902 8.46 23.14 -2.93
C GLY A 902 8.20 23.89 -4.24
N GLY A 903 8.99 23.60 -5.27
CA GLY A 903 8.95 24.26 -6.58
C GLY A 903 9.71 25.58 -6.65
N ASP A 904 9.97 26.01 -7.89
CA ASP A 904 10.62 27.29 -8.23
C ASP A 904 9.66 28.26 -8.95
N GLY A 905 8.43 27.83 -9.24
CA GLY A 905 7.46 28.59 -10.03
C GLY A 905 7.75 28.53 -11.53
N SER A 906 8.47 27.50 -11.98
CA SER A 906 8.57 27.09 -13.38
C SER A 906 7.31 26.34 -13.84
N TYR A 907 7.22 26.08 -15.14
CA TYR A 907 6.14 25.26 -15.70
C TYR A 907 6.26 23.78 -15.30
N MET A 908 7.47 23.25 -15.10
CA MET A 908 7.65 21.87 -14.62
C MET A 908 7.45 21.73 -13.11
N ALA A 909 7.94 22.68 -12.31
CA ALA A 909 7.89 22.67 -10.85
C ALA A 909 7.16 23.93 -10.31
N PRO A 910 5.81 23.98 -10.40
CA PRO A 910 5.03 25.04 -9.77
C PRO A 910 5.23 25.05 -8.26
N PHE A 911 5.05 26.21 -7.64
CA PHE A 911 5.07 26.29 -6.17
C PHE A 911 3.97 25.42 -5.58
N SER A 912 4.31 24.65 -4.55
CA SER A 912 3.37 23.80 -3.82
C SER A 912 3.76 23.65 -2.35
N LEU A 913 2.75 23.65 -1.49
CA LEU A 913 2.88 23.29 -0.08
C LEU A 913 2.52 21.81 0.07
N GLN A 914 3.50 21.00 0.49
CA GLN A 914 3.30 19.62 0.86
C GLN A 914 2.76 19.55 2.31
N SER A 915 1.66 18.82 2.51
CA SER A 915 1.04 18.66 3.84
C SER A 915 1.01 17.19 4.24
N ASP A 916 1.99 16.79 5.03
CA ASP A 916 2.11 15.43 5.53
C ASP A 916 1.21 15.17 6.75
N ASN A 917 0.99 13.90 7.07
CA ASN A 917 0.18 13.48 8.22
C ASN A 917 0.71 14.02 9.57
N ILE A 918 2.03 14.23 9.69
CA ILE A 918 2.63 14.87 10.86
C ILE A 918 2.10 16.30 11.01
N LEU A 919 2.13 17.10 9.93
CA LEU A 919 1.68 18.48 9.96
C LEU A 919 0.17 18.58 10.22
N THR A 920 -0.64 17.71 9.60
CA THR A 920 -2.10 17.70 9.82
C THR A 920 -2.48 17.22 11.23
N SER A 921 -1.73 16.26 11.78
CA SER A 921 -1.90 15.82 13.17
C SER A 921 -1.47 16.89 14.17
N LEU A 922 -0.41 17.66 13.89
CA LEU A 922 0.03 18.77 14.74
C LEU A 922 -1.00 19.90 14.76
N MET A 923 -1.54 20.29 13.59
CA MET A 923 -2.57 21.34 13.49
C MET A 923 -3.90 20.95 14.16
N SER A 924 -4.17 19.65 14.33
CA SER A 924 -5.37 19.13 15.00
C SER A 924 -5.19 18.76 16.49
N GLN A 925 -3.97 18.86 17.05
CA GLN A 925 -3.78 18.76 18.50
C GLN A 925 -4.50 19.93 19.22
N ALA A 926 -5.26 19.62 20.27
CA ALA A 926 -6.04 20.60 21.03
C ALA A 926 -5.23 21.21 22.19
N TYR A 927 -5.32 22.54 22.38
CA TYR A 927 -4.63 23.25 23.46
C TYR A 927 -5.55 23.63 24.61
N PHE A 928 -4.99 23.58 25.81
CA PHE A 928 -5.66 24.01 27.03
C PHE A 928 -5.18 25.43 27.38
N LEU A 929 -5.98 26.44 27.05
CA LEU A 929 -5.84 27.81 27.55
C LEU A 929 -6.86 28.04 28.68
N PRO A 930 -6.53 28.73 29.78
CA PRO A 930 -7.37 28.71 30.99
C PRO A 930 -8.76 29.37 30.90
N LEU A 931 -9.13 30.05 29.79
CA LEU A 931 -10.27 30.98 29.81
C LEU A 931 -11.07 31.20 28.50
N SER A 932 -10.89 30.39 27.45
CA SER A 932 -11.70 30.53 26.22
C SER A 932 -12.00 29.20 25.52
N VAL A 933 -13.12 29.17 24.78
CA VAL A 933 -13.73 27.97 24.21
C VAL A 933 -12.78 27.22 23.26
N LEU A 934 -12.80 25.90 23.38
CA LEU A 934 -11.95 24.94 22.67
C LEU A 934 -12.20 24.94 21.15
N GLN A 935 -11.14 25.03 20.34
CA GLN A 935 -11.21 24.65 18.91
C GLN A 935 -9.82 24.37 18.31
N SER A 936 -9.56 23.10 17.98
CA SER A 936 -8.46 22.66 17.12
C SER A 936 -8.88 22.79 15.65
N VAL A 937 -7.95 23.10 14.73
CA VAL A 937 -8.26 23.11 13.29
C VAL A 937 -8.61 21.68 12.85
N PRO A 938 -9.82 21.41 12.32
CA PRO A 938 -10.15 20.08 11.81
C PRO A 938 -9.25 19.70 10.63
N PRO A 939 -8.75 18.45 10.54
CA PRO A 939 -7.90 18.02 9.43
C PRO A 939 -8.53 18.27 8.05
N THR A 940 -9.85 18.15 7.92
CA THR A 940 -10.62 18.45 6.70
C THR A 940 -10.45 19.91 6.25
N ILE A 941 -10.55 20.86 7.17
CA ILE A 941 -10.34 22.29 6.91
C ILE A 941 -8.88 22.56 6.51
N TRP A 942 -7.92 21.92 7.18
CA TRP A 942 -6.51 22.06 6.83
C TRP A 942 -6.17 21.49 5.44
N TYR A 943 -6.59 20.26 5.12
CA TYR A 943 -6.37 19.68 3.78
C TYR A 943 -7.04 20.53 2.68
N ARG A 944 -8.24 21.06 2.94
CA ARG A 944 -8.96 21.90 1.99
C ARG A 944 -8.29 23.27 1.79
N LEU A 945 -7.74 23.86 2.87
CA LEU A 945 -6.90 25.07 2.80
C LEU A 945 -5.65 24.84 1.94
N VAL A 946 -4.94 23.73 2.16
CA VAL A 946 -3.73 23.39 1.40
C VAL A 946 -4.06 23.14 -0.07
N ALA A 947 -5.18 22.46 -0.38
CA ALA A 947 -5.64 22.27 -1.75
C ALA A 947 -5.98 23.61 -2.44
N GLY A 948 -6.68 24.51 -1.76
CA GLY A 948 -6.98 25.86 -2.25
C GLY A 948 -5.71 26.70 -2.46
N LEU A 949 -4.77 26.68 -1.51
CA LEU A 949 -3.50 27.38 -1.62
C LEU A 949 -2.68 26.86 -2.81
N ASN A 950 -2.58 25.53 -2.97
CA ASN A 950 -1.87 24.90 -4.08
C ASN A 950 -2.51 25.23 -5.44
N SER A 951 -3.84 25.41 -5.52
CA SER A 951 -4.52 25.87 -6.73
C SER A 951 -4.10 27.29 -7.13
N GLN A 952 -3.88 28.18 -6.16
CA GLN A 952 -3.40 29.56 -6.41
C GLN A 952 -1.89 29.60 -6.67
N LEU A 953 -1.07 28.88 -5.90
CA LEU A 953 0.39 28.80 -6.08
C LEU A 953 0.78 28.24 -7.44
N ARG A 954 -0.01 27.31 -8.01
CA ARG A 954 0.15 26.80 -9.37
C ARG A 954 0.16 27.88 -10.45
N LEU A 955 -0.52 29.02 -10.23
CA LEU A 955 -0.59 30.16 -11.15
C LEU A 955 0.58 31.15 -10.97
N VAL A 956 1.40 30.99 -9.93
CA VAL A 956 2.56 31.83 -9.64
C VAL A 956 3.71 31.53 -10.60
N ARG A 957 4.35 32.58 -11.12
CA ARG A 957 5.40 32.47 -12.15
C ARG A 957 6.66 33.20 -11.73
N TYR A 958 7.81 32.52 -11.82
CA TYR A 958 9.12 33.07 -11.49
C TYR A 958 9.43 34.45 -12.14
N GLY A 959 9.00 34.68 -13.38
CA GLY A 959 9.17 35.97 -14.07
C GLY A 959 8.20 37.10 -13.64
N HIS A 960 7.07 36.76 -13.03
CA HIS A 960 5.98 37.71 -12.67
C HIS A 960 5.52 37.58 -11.21
N LEU A 961 6.43 37.20 -10.30
CA LEU A 961 6.14 37.02 -8.87
C LEU A 961 5.43 38.23 -8.23
N LYS A 962 5.79 39.46 -8.63
CA LYS A 962 5.18 40.70 -8.11
C LYS A 962 3.69 40.89 -8.40
N LEU A 963 3.17 40.30 -9.48
CA LEU A 963 1.73 40.34 -9.78
C LEU A 963 1.04 39.08 -9.28
N THR A 964 1.68 37.93 -9.47
CA THR A 964 1.07 36.63 -9.16
C THR A 964 0.97 36.35 -7.65
N PHE A 965 1.99 36.65 -6.84
CA PHE A 965 1.84 36.57 -5.37
C PHE A 965 0.85 37.60 -4.81
N GLY A 966 0.58 38.70 -5.50
CA GLY A 966 -0.46 39.65 -5.10
C GLY A 966 -1.86 39.00 -5.05
N HIS A 967 -2.15 38.08 -5.97
CA HIS A 967 -3.37 37.28 -5.94
C HIS A 967 -3.38 36.26 -4.79
N VAL A 968 -2.24 35.63 -4.50
CA VAL A 968 -2.12 34.67 -3.38
C VAL A 968 -2.31 35.37 -2.03
N ILE A 969 -1.69 36.53 -1.81
CA ILE A 969 -1.87 37.35 -0.59
C ILE A 969 -3.33 37.77 -0.46
N SER A 970 -3.94 38.28 -1.54
CA SER A 970 -5.36 38.67 -1.51
C SER A 970 -6.30 37.48 -1.23
N TRP A 971 -5.98 36.27 -1.72
CA TRP A 971 -6.74 35.06 -1.42
C TRP A 971 -6.55 34.63 0.05
N LEU A 972 -5.33 34.69 0.58
CA LEU A 972 -5.06 34.43 2.01
C LEU A 972 -5.85 35.37 2.92
N GLU A 973 -5.84 36.68 2.62
CA GLU A 973 -6.58 37.71 3.38
C GLU A 973 -8.11 37.56 3.30
N THR A 974 -8.65 37.01 2.20
CA THR A 974 -10.11 36.96 1.96
C THR A 974 -10.76 35.59 2.20
N HIS A 975 -10.04 34.48 2.01
CA HIS A 975 -10.60 33.12 2.08
C HIS A 975 -10.04 32.30 3.25
N ALA A 976 -8.74 32.44 3.56
CA ALA A 976 -8.04 31.58 4.51
C ALA A 976 -7.95 32.19 5.93
N ASN A 977 -7.44 33.40 6.07
CA ASN A 977 -7.28 34.03 7.39
C ASN A 977 -8.61 34.29 8.10
N PRO A 978 -9.72 34.69 7.44
CA PRO A 978 -11.01 34.85 8.12
C PRO A 978 -11.54 33.58 8.80
N THR A 979 -11.27 32.40 8.23
CA THR A 979 -11.65 31.12 8.85
C THR A 979 -10.58 30.56 9.79
N LEU A 980 -9.29 30.77 9.54
CA LEU A 980 -8.24 30.34 10.47
C LEU A 980 -8.24 31.12 11.80
N ILE A 981 -8.62 32.40 11.77
CA ILE A 981 -8.72 33.23 12.99
C ILE A 981 -9.77 32.68 13.97
N THR A 982 -10.84 32.01 13.49
CA THR A 982 -11.81 31.38 14.42
C THR A 982 -11.22 30.19 15.19
N TYR A 983 -10.12 29.61 14.69
CA TYR A 983 -9.33 28.56 15.35
C TYR A 983 -8.06 29.11 16.03
N GLY A 984 -7.89 30.43 16.13
CA GLY A 984 -6.75 31.08 16.81
C GLY A 984 -5.42 31.02 16.05
N VAL A 985 -5.46 30.83 14.73
CA VAL A 985 -4.27 30.74 13.86
C VAL A 985 -4.29 31.86 12.81
N HIS A 986 -3.14 32.51 12.60
CA HIS A 986 -2.91 33.46 11.50
C HIS A 986 -1.82 32.95 10.57
N VAL A 987 -1.98 33.15 9.26
CA VAL A 987 -1.04 32.68 8.23
C VAL A 987 -0.62 33.84 7.34
N ASP A 988 0.70 34.07 7.27
CA ASP A 988 1.31 35.10 6.44
C ASP A 988 2.26 34.50 5.40
N LEU A 989 2.30 35.09 4.20
CA LEU A 989 3.29 34.75 3.18
C LEU A 989 4.65 35.38 3.55
N ALA A 990 5.72 34.60 3.53
CA ALA A 990 7.08 35.05 3.83
C ALA A 990 8.10 34.59 2.78
N TRP A 991 9.27 35.24 2.80
CA TRP A 991 10.47 34.78 2.11
C TRP A 991 11.59 34.55 3.11
N PHE A 992 12.28 33.43 2.95
CA PHE A 992 13.42 33.00 3.73
C PHE A 992 14.68 33.18 2.88
N GLN A 993 15.77 33.68 3.45
CA GLN A 993 17.05 33.90 2.76
C GLN A 993 18.05 32.80 3.16
N PRO A 994 18.30 31.78 2.32
CA PRO A 994 19.10 30.64 2.76
C PRO A 994 20.59 30.83 2.43
N THR A 995 20.93 31.46 1.30
CA THR A 995 22.27 31.35 0.71
C THR A 995 22.84 32.64 0.09
N SER A 996 24.17 32.63 -0.06
CA SER A 996 24.97 33.73 -0.62
C SER A 996 24.79 33.94 -2.14
N SER A 997 24.18 32.98 -2.85
CA SER A 997 23.86 33.06 -4.28
C SER A 997 22.74 34.06 -4.61
N GLY A 998 21.92 34.40 -3.61
CA GLY A 998 20.77 35.30 -3.75
C GLY A 998 19.48 34.60 -4.20
N TYR A 999 19.37 33.29 -4.01
CA TYR A 999 18.10 32.55 -4.12
C TYR A 999 17.17 32.91 -2.95
N TYR A 1000 15.87 33.01 -3.23
CA TYR A 1000 14.83 33.26 -2.23
C TYR A 1000 13.93 32.02 -2.12
N GLN A 1001 13.88 31.40 -0.93
CA GLN A 1001 12.86 30.39 -0.64
C GLN A 1001 11.58 31.10 -0.20
N PHE A 1002 10.42 30.66 -0.69
CA PHE A 1002 9.12 31.21 -0.31
C PHE A 1002 8.35 30.20 0.54
N GLY A 1003 7.46 30.67 1.40
CA GLY A 1003 6.60 29.81 2.20
C GLY A 1003 5.66 30.60 3.09
N LEU A 1004 5.04 29.91 4.05
CA LEU A 1004 4.15 30.50 5.03
C LEU A 1004 4.83 30.59 6.39
N VAL A 1005 4.49 31.63 7.15
CA VAL A 1005 4.72 31.72 8.59
C VAL A 1005 3.36 31.60 9.28
N VAL A 1006 3.24 30.64 10.18
CA VAL A 1006 2.04 30.38 10.98
C VAL A 1006 2.25 30.92 12.40
N CYS A 1007 1.34 31.77 12.86
CA CYS A 1007 1.40 32.46 14.13
C CYS A 1007 0.13 32.20 14.96
N ALA A 1008 0.25 32.15 16.30
CA ALA A 1008 -0.91 32.19 17.18
C ALA A 1008 -1.53 33.60 17.20
N THR A 1009 -2.86 33.69 17.19
CA THR A 1009 -3.57 34.96 17.38
C THR A 1009 -3.65 35.29 18.87
N SER A 1010 -2.99 36.37 19.31
CA SER A 1010 -3.19 36.89 20.67
C SER A 1010 -4.45 37.75 20.72
N ASN A 1011 -5.37 37.43 21.63
CA ASN A 1011 -6.55 38.25 21.88
C ASN A 1011 -6.14 39.56 22.56
N GLU A 1012 -5.89 40.62 21.78
CA GLU A 1012 -6.47 41.95 21.97
C GLU A 1012 -6.08 42.94 20.86
N SER A 1013 -6.95 43.92 20.60
CA SER A 1013 -6.81 45.01 19.61
C SER A 1013 -6.86 44.65 18.12
N VAL A 1014 -8.09 44.34 17.66
CA VAL A 1014 -8.53 44.85 16.35
C VAL A 1014 -8.44 46.38 16.40
N LEU A 1015 -7.49 46.98 15.69
CA LEU A 1015 -7.47 48.42 15.43
C LEU A 1015 -7.24 48.69 13.94
N HIS A 1016 -8.12 49.50 13.36
CA HIS A 1016 -7.97 49.99 11.99
C HIS A 1016 -6.62 50.73 11.82
N TRP A 1017 -5.77 50.26 10.91
CA TRP A 1017 -4.69 51.08 10.36
C TRP A 1017 -5.26 51.98 9.26
N THR A 1018 -5.92 53.04 9.68
CA THR A 1018 -6.34 54.16 8.83
C THR A 1018 -5.12 54.87 8.24
N GLU A 1019 -5.28 55.49 7.07
CA GLU A 1019 -4.24 56.28 6.41
C GLU A 1019 -3.68 57.40 7.31
N GLY A 1020 -2.36 57.56 7.37
CA GLY A 1020 -1.75 58.82 7.83
C GLY A 1020 -0.51 58.72 8.72
N GLN A 1021 0.63 58.24 8.18
CA GLN A 1021 1.95 58.71 8.63
C GLN A 1021 3.05 58.47 7.60
N ASP A 1022 3.03 59.28 6.54
CA ASP A 1022 4.21 59.55 5.72
C ASP A 1022 5.13 60.56 6.42
N ARG A 1023 6.45 60.43 6.15
CA ARG A 1023 7.59 61.21 6.66
C ARG A 1023 8.17 60.74 8.01
N TYR A 1024 9.51 60.79 8.07
CA TYR A 1024 10.40 60.38 9.18
C TYR A 1024 10.77 58.90 9.33
N LEU A 1025 11.23 58.25 8.24
CA LEU A 1025 12.48 57.45 8.32
C LEU A 1025 13.18 57.29 6.95
N MET A 1026 13.92 58.31 6.54
CA MET A 1026 14.86 58.25 5.40
C MET A 1026 16.14 59.01 5.77
N HIS A 1027 16.95 58.44 6.66
CA HIS A 1027 18.39 58.75 6.74
C HIS A 1027 19.17 57.73 7.57
N MET A 1028 20.47 57.60 7.24
CA MET A 1028 21.53 56.86 7.94
C MET A 1028 21.54 55.31 7.83
N GLU A 1029 22.15 54.83 6.75
CA GLU A 1029 23.34 53.99 6.95
C GLU A 1029 24.52 54.87 7.44
N GLN A 1030 25.42 54.30 8.25
CA GLN A 1030 26.70 54.80 8.78
C GLN A 1030 26.73 55.16 10.29
N SER A 1031 27.17 54.20 11.11
CA SER A 1031 28.36 54.38 11.95
C SER A 1031 28.82 53.07 12.61
N ARG A 1032 30.11 53.02 12.94
CA ARG A 1032 30.87 51.88 13.49
C ARG A 1032 31.08 52.08 15.00
N TRP A 1033 31.18 50.97 15.76
CA TRP A 1033 31.89 50.81 17.04
C TRP A 1033 31.73 51.90 18.14
N ARG A 1034 31.12 51.55 19.29
CA ARG A 1034 31.67 51.69 20.67
C ARG A 1034 30.63 51.49 21.78
N GLY A 1035 31.11 50.99 22.92
CA GLY A 1035 30.72 51.54 24.23
C GLY A 1035 29.66 50.77 25.03
N ALA A 1036 29.94 50.56 26.31
CA ALA A 1036 29.09 49.83 27.25
C ALA A 1036 28.16 50.74 28.08
N ALA A 1037 27.19 50.09 28.74
CA ALA A 1037 26.50 50.49 29.96
C ALA A 1037 25.50 51.67 29.94
N SER A 1038 24.21 51.34 30.13
CA SER A 1038 23.42 51.85 31.26
C SER A 1038 22.24 50.90 31.55
N ARG A 1039 21.65 51.01 32.75
CA ARG A 1039 20.71 50.05 33.36
C ARG A 1039 19.58 50.80 34.07
N ARG A 1040 18.32 50.60 33.66
CA ARG A 1040 17.11 50.40 34.53
C ARG A 1040 15.77 50.60 33.80
N ASP A 1041 14.95 49.57 33.93
CA ASP A 1041 13.56 49.55 34.42
C ASP A 1041 12.54 50.58 33.90
N SER A 1042 11.65 50.11 33.02
CA SER A 1042 10.23 50.53 32.98
C SER A 1042 9.37 49.37 32.48
N THR A 1043 8.79 48.62 33.42
CA THR A 1043 8.01 47.39 33.19
C THR A 1043 6.60 47.70 32.66
N GLY A 1044 6.08 46.86 31.75
CA GLY A 1044 4.64 46.75 31.50
C GLY A 1044 4.06 47.46 30.28
N CYS A 1045 4.59 47.20 29.07
CA CYS A 1045 3.86 47.19 27.77
C CYS A 1045 4.84 46.90 26.61
N LEU A 1046 5.39 45.67 26.52
CA LEU A 1046 6.45 45.33 25.54
C LEU A 1046 6.20 44.03 24.72
N ASP A 1047 5.60 43.00 25.33
CA ASP A 1047 5.54 41.62 24.80
C ASP A 1047 5.04 41.49 23.35
N ALA A 1048 3.86 42.05 23.04
CA ALA A 1048 3.25 41.89 21.71
C ALA A 1048 4.10 42.49 20.57
N SER A 1049 4.90 43.52 20.88
CA SER A 1049 5.78 44.16 19.89
C SER A 1049 7.13 43.45 19.74
N GLU A 1050 7.59 42.73 20.76
CA GLU A 1050 8.81 41.92 20.67
C GLU A 1050 8.57 40.65 19.88
N HIS A 1051 7.45 39.94 20.07
CA HIS A 1051 7.14 38.74 19.29
C HIS A 1051 7.14 38.98 17.77
N ILE A 1052 6.54 40.07 17.29
CA ILE A 1052 6.55 40.43 15.86
C ILE A 1052 7.97 40.80 15.37
N ARG A 1053 8.77 41.48 16.21
CA ARG A 1053 10.19 41.78 15.89
C ARG A 1053 11.08 40.55 15.91
N ILE A 1054 10.75 39.53 16.70
CA ILE A 1054 11.44 38.23 16.76
C ILE A 1054 11.14 37.45 15.48
N CYS A 1055 9.89 37.38 15.03
CA CYS A 1055 9.53 36.80 13.72
C CYS A 1055 10.34 37.42 12.57
N GLN A 1056 10.50 38.75 12.56
CA GLN A 1056 11.29 39.48 11.55
C GLN A 1056 12.83 39.30 11.67
N ARG A 1057 13.34 38.76 12.78
CA ARG A 1057 14.78 38.60 13.01
C ARG A 1057 15.29 37.19 12.70
N ILE A 1058 14.45 36.18 12.88
CA ILE A 1058 14.83 34.77 12.76
C ILE A 1058 14.46 34.21 11.37
N PHE A 1059 13.36 34.67 10.77
CA PHE A 1059 12.74 34.02 9.61
C PHE A 1059 12.48 34.94 8.41
N GLY A 1060 13.54 35.64 7.95
CA GLY A 1060 13.47 36.46 6.74
C GLY A 1060 12.42 37.57 6.81
N GLY A 1061 11.74 37.85 5.69
CA GLY A 1061 10.78 38.96 5.61
C GLY A 1061 9.35 38.53 5.28
N ILE A 1062 8.37 39.12 5.96
CA ILE A 1062 6.94 38.95 5.64
C ILE A 1062 6.59 39.75 4.36
N LEU A 1063 5.90 39.11 3.42
CA LEU A 1063 5.53 39.64 2.12
C LEU A 1063 4.13 40.28 2.11
N HIS A 1064 4.00 41.48 2.67
CA HIS A 1064 2.83 42.32 2.39
C HIS A 1064 2.90 42.99 1.01
N ALA A 1065 1.75 43.43 0.49
CA ALA A 1065 1.61 44.09 -0.81
C ALA A 1065 2.53 45.32 -1.03
N LYS A 1066 2.99 45.98 0.05
CA LYS A 1066 4.00 47.04 0.01
C LYS A 1066 5.43 46.48 -0.13
N SER A 1067 5.81 45.50 0.69
CA SER A 1067 7.13 44.82 0.66
C SER A 1067 7.39 44.04 -0.65
N LEU A 1068 6.33 43.54 -1.29
CA LEU A 1068 6.42 42.86 -2.59
C LEU A 1068 6.98 43.78 -3.71
N ARG A 1069 6.77 45.10 -3.59
CA ARG A 1069 7.30 46.08 -4.55
C ARG A 1069 8.82 46.24 -4.44
N THR A 1070 9.39 46.11 -3.24
CA THR A 1070 10.82 46.31 -2.97
C THR A 1070 11.72 45.12 -3.30
N LEU A 1071 11.17 43.92 -3.56
CA LEU A 1071 11.94 42.76 -4.03
C LEU A 1071 12.74 43.08 -5.31
N LYS A 1072 14.08 42.99 -5.23
CA LYS A 1072 14.99 43.12 -6.37
C LYS A 1072 15.09 41.77 -7.08
N MET A 1073 14.60 41.69 -8.32
CA MET A 1073 14.68 40.50 -9.17
C MET A 1073 15.67 40.71 -10.31
N LYS A 1074 16.49 39.70 -10.61
CA LYS A 1074 17.26 39.64 -11.87
C LYS A 1074 16.25 39.48 -13.02
N ARG A 1075 16.33 40.33 -14.05
CA ARG A 1075 15.48 40.18 -15.25
C ARG A 1075 15.98 39.00 -16.08
N ALA A 1076 15.21 37.91 -16.14
CA ALA A 1076 15.51 36.78 -17.02
C ALA A 1076 15.40 37.20 -18.49
N ILE A 1077 16.37 36.80 -19.32
CA ILE A 1077 16.47 37.18 -20.73
C ILE A 1077 15.48 36.39 -21.60
N CYS A 1078 15.00 35.23 -21.11
CA CYS A 1078 14.15 34.26 -21.82
C CYS A 1078 12.65 34.62 -21.87
N TYR A 1079 12.33 35.92 -21.93
CA TYR A 1079 10.95 36.44 -21.85
C TYR A 1079 9.94 35.78 -22.84
N PRO A 1080 10.23 35.56 -24.14
CA PRO A 1080 9.19 35.18 -25.11
C PRO A 1080 8.59 33.78 -24.90
N PHE A 1081 9.40 32.75 -24.62
CA PHE A 1081 8.88 31.39 -24.44
C PHE A 1081 7.97 31.26 -23.21
N SER A 1082 8.23 32.05 -22.16
CA SER A 1082 7.39 32.10 -20.94
C SER A 1082 5.98 32.66 -21.17
N PHE A 1083 5.72 33.29 -22.33
CA PHE A 1083 4.36 33.62 -22.76
C PHE A 1083 3.65 32.48 -23.46
N ILE A 1084 4.36 31.55 -24.11
CA ILE A 1084 3.76 30.51 -24.95
C ILE A 1084 3.21 29.35 -24.11
N VAL A 1085 3.94 28.95 -23.06
CA VAL A 1085 3.54 27.85 -22.17
C VAL A 1085 3.55 28.32 -20.72
N TYR A 1086 2.44 28.12 -20.02
CA TYR A 1086 2.30 28.45 -18.61
C TYR A 1086 1.11 27.73 -17.96
N ASN A 1087 1.13 27.58 -16.64
CA ASN A 1087 0.01 27.03 -15.90
C ASN A 1087 -1.23 27.95 -15.99
N THR A 1088 -2.34 27.40 -16.49
CA THR A 1088 -3.66 28.03 -16.66
C THR A 1088 -4.66 27.54 -15.60
N LYS A 1089 -5.78 28.24 -15.43
CA LYS A 1089 -6.95 27.69 -14.71
C LYS A 1089 -7.64 26.60 -15.55
N PRO A 1090 -8.28 25.59 -14.94
CA PRO A 1090 -9.10 24.62 -15.66
C PRO A 1090 -10.28 25.32 -16.35
N VAL A 1091 -10.69 24.78 -17.49
CA VAL A 1091 -11.74 25.35 -18.37
C VAL A 1091 -13.03 24.52 -18.31
N GLY A 1092 -12.97 23.31 -17.75
CA GLY A 1092 -14.00 22.28 -17.92
C GLY A 1092 -14.01 21.70 -19.34
N HIS A 1093 -14.81 20.66 -19.56
CA HIS A 1093 -14.91 19.92 -20.84
C HIS A 1093 -13.61 19.20 -21.25
N GLN A 1094 -13.13 18.28 -20.40
CA GLN A 1094 -11.92 17.48 -20.63
C GLN A 1094 -11.91 16.79 -22.01
N ASP A 1095 -13.00 16.13 -22.39
CA ASP A 1095 -13.07 15.32 -23.62
C ASP A 1095 -13.01 16.18 -24.89
N LEU A 1096 -13.65 17.35 -24.89
CA LEU A 1096 -13.62 18.30 -26.00
C LEU A 1096 -12.20 18.84 -26.22
N VAL A 1097 -11.50 19.20 -25.14
CA VAL A 1097 -10.11 19.67 -25.21
C VAL A 1097 -9.19 18.55 -25.70
N GLY A 1098 -9.35 17.31 -25.19
CA GLY A 1098 -8.59 16.16 -25.66
C GLY A 1098 -8.76 15.87 -27.16
N LEU A 1099 -10.00 15.92 -27.66
CA LEU A 1099 -10.31 15.72 -29.08
C LEU A 1099 -9.70 16.82 -29.96
N LEU A 1100 -9.75 18.09 -29.53
CA LEU A 1100 -9.12 19.19 -30.25
C LEU A 1100 -7.58 19.07 -30.29
N VAL A 1101 -6.94 18.63 -29.20
CA VAL A 1101 -5.50 18.36 -29.18
C VAL A 1101 -5.16 17.21 -30.14
N SER A 1102 -5.95 16.14 -30.18
CA SER A 1102 -5.74 15.02 -31.12
C SER A 1102 -5.83 15.46 -32.60
N MET A 1103 -6.79 16.31 -32.95
CA MET A 1103 -6.93 16.84 -34.32
C MET A 1103 -5.75 17.72 -34.72
N LEU A 1104 -5.31 18.61 -33.82
CA LEU A 1104 -4.18 19.50 -34.08
C LEU A 1104 -2.83 18.76 -34.12
N LEU A 1105 -2.66 17.69 -33.35
CA LEU A 1105 -1.47 16.85 -33.37
C LEU A 1105 -1.28 16.14 -34.73
N LEU A 1106 -2.37 15.66 -35.34
CA LEU A 1106 -2.35 15.11 -36.70
C LEU A 1106 -2.05 16.20 -37.75
N GLY A 1107 -2.59 17.41 -37.54
CA GLY A 1107 -2.30 18.58 -38.38
C GLY A 1107 -0.84 19.02 -38.33
N ASP A 1108 -0.25 19.08 -37.13
CA ASP A 1108 1.16 19.45 -36.90
C ASP A 1108 2.10 18.46 -37.61
N PHE A 1109 1.89 17.15 -37.44
CA PHE A 1109 2.66 16.12 -38.14
C PHE A 1109 2.60 16.27 -39.66
N SER A 1110 1.39 16.51 -40.20
CA SER A 1110 1.16 16.69 -41.63
C SER A 1110 1.88 17.93 -42.17
N LEU A 1111 1.82 19.06 -41.45
CA LEU A 1111 2.49 20.30 -41.81
C LEU A 1111 4.02 20.19 -41.69
N VAL A 1112 4.54 19.52 -40.67
CA VAL A 1112 6.00 19.26 -40.52
C VAL A 1112 6.50 18.47 -41.72
N LEU A 1113 5.82 17.37 -42.09
CA LEU A 1113 6.18 16.56 -43.26
C LEU A 1113 6.16 17.39 -44.57
N LEU A 1114 5.14 18.23 -44.76
CA LEU A 1114 5.06 19.13 -45.91
C LEU A 1114 6.20 20.16 -45.95
N THR A 1115 6.59 20.75 -44.81
CA THR A 1115 7.74 21.68 -44.77
C THR A 1115 9.08 20.98 -45.03
N LEU A 1116 9.28 19.75 -44.54
CA LEU A 1116 10.48 18.98 -44.84
C LEU A 1116 10.56 18.63 -46.34
N LEU A 1117 9.45 18.25 -46.96
CA LEU A 1117 9.37 17.97 -48.39
C LEU A 1117 9.58 19.24 -49.24
N GLN A 1118 9.05 20.38 -48.80
CA GLN A 1118 9.30 21.69 -49.41
C GLN A 1118 10.78 22.08 -49.33
N LEU A 1119 11.42 21.96 -48.16
CA LEU A 1119 12.86 22.24 -47.99
C LEU A 1119 13.72 21.29 -48.83
N TYR A 1120 13.38 19.99 -48.89
CA TYR A 1120 14.07 19.03 -49.74
C TYR A 1120 13.98 19.40 -51.23
N SER A 1121 12.84 19.92 -51.68
CA SER A 1121 12.67 20.42 -53.06
C SER A 1121 13.49 21.67 -53.38
N ILE A 1122 13.81 22.48 -52.37
CA ILE A 1122 14.65 23.68 -52.50
C ILE A 1122 16.14 23.30 -52.49
N SER A 1123 16.56 22.54 -51.47
CA SER A 1123 17.95 22.19 -51.24
C SER A 1123 18.08 21.04 -50.23
N LEU A 1124 18.76 19.98 -50.66
CA LEU A 1124 19.13 18.87 -49.78
C LEU A 1124 19.96 19.34 -48.57
N LEU A 1125 20.80 20.38 -48.72
CA LEU A 1125 21.56 20.95 -47.61
C LEU A 1125 20.65 21.62 -46.56
N ASP A 1126 19.63 22.38 -46.99
CA ASP A 1126 18.71 23.07 -46.08
C ASP A 1126 17.82 22.08 -45.33
N SER A 1127 17.41 20.98 -45.98
CA SER A 1127 16.68 19.89 -45.32
C SER A 1127 17.50 19.21 -44.21
N PHE A 1128 18.80 18.97 -44.43
CA PHE A 1128 19.68 18.43 -43.40
C PHE A 1128 19.98 19.45 -42.29
N LEU A 1129 20.11 20.74 -42.61
CA LEU A 1129 20.38 21.78 -41.62
C LEU A 1129 19.20 21.96 -40.65
N VAL A 1130 17.95 21.91 -41.15
CA VAL A 1130 16.74 21.90 -40.31
C VAL A 1130 16.61 20.59 -39.51
N LEU A 1131 17.03 19.45 -40.07
CA LEU A 1131 17.04 18.17 -39.36
C LEU A 1131 18.12 18.11 -38.25
N PHE A 1132 19.31 18.69 -38.44
CA PHE A 1132 20.44 18.49 -37.52
C PHE A 1132 20.64 19.58 -36.46
N ILE A 1133 19.98 20.75 -36.56
CA ILE A 1133 20.16 21.80 -35.55
C ILE A 1133 19.57 21.42 -34.18
N LEU A 1134 18.46 20.68 -34.15
CA LEU A 1134 17.97 19.94 -32.97
C LEU A 1134 17.24 18.67 -33.45
N PRO A 1135 17.94 17.54 -33.69
CA PRO A 1135 17.36 16.39 -34.41
C PRO A 1135 16.20 15.70 -33.71
N LEU A 1136 16.18 15.76 -32.37
CA LEU A 1136 15.10 15.17 -31.58
C LEU A 1136 13.86 16.11 -31.54
N ALA A 1137 14.03 17.42 -31.73
CA ALA A 1137 12.94 18.38 -31.54
C ALA A 1137 11.88 18.38 -32.66
N ILE A 1138 12.20 17.94 -33.88
CA ILE A 1138 11.22 17.80 -34.97
C ILE A 1138 10.42 16.49 -34.88
N VAL A 1139 11.06 15.39 -34.46
CA VAL A 1139 10.49 14.04 -34.57
C VAL A 1139 9.67 13.66 -33.33
N PHE A 1140 10.15 14.01 -32.13
CA PHE A 1140 9.57 13.54 -30.87
C PHE A 1140 8.29 14.24 -30.37
N PRO A 1141 7.85 15.44 -30.83
CA PRO A 1141 6.57 15.99 -30.41
C PRO A 1141 5.37 15.08 -30.70
N PHE A 1142 5.32 14.43 -31.86
CA PHE A 1142 4.17 13.59 -32.25
C PHE A 1142 4.03 12.33 -31.37
N PRO A 1143 5.08 11.49 -31.16
CA PRO A 1143 5.03 10.39 -30.19
C PRO A 1143 4.75 10.83 -28.75
N ALA A 1144 5.32 11.97 -28.32
CA ALA A 1144 5.10 12.50 -26.97
C ALA A 1144 3.63 12.91 -26.75
N GLY A 1145 2.99 13.54 -27.74
CA GLY A 1145 1.58 13.94 -27.63
C GLY A 1145 0.60 12.77 -27.68
N ILE A 1146 0.89 11.71 -28.46
CA ILE A 1146 0.11 10.47 -28.44
C ILE A 1146 0.21 9.78 -27.07
N SER A 1147 1.42 9.63 -26.53
CA SER A 1147 1.60 8.99 -25.21
C SER A 1147 0.97 9.81 -24.07
N ALA A 1148 0.93 11.14 -24.17
CA ALA A 1148 0.18 11.98 -23.24
C ALA A 1148 -1.33 11.70 -23.29
N LEU A 1149 -1.94 11.69 -24.49
CA LEU A 1149 -3.39 11.50 -24.69
C LEU A 1149 -3.91 10.12 -24.28
N PHE A 1150 -3.14 9.05 -24.53
CA PHE A 1150 -3.57 7.67 -24.29
C PHE A 1150 -3.03 7.06 -22.98
N SER A 1151 -2.40 7.85 -22.11
CA SER A 1151 -1.90 7.35 -20.82
C SER A 1151 -3.01 7.30 -19.76
N HIS A 1152 -3.15 6.14 -19.10
CA HIS A 1152 -4.10 5.97 -18.01
C HIS A 1152 -3.61 6.66 -16.71
N GLY A 1153 -4.50 7.44 -16.09
CA GLY A 1153 -4.30 8.10 -14.79
C GLY A 1153 -4.00 9.60 -14.90
N PRO A 1154 -4.82 10.49 -14.28
CA PRO A 1154 -4.78 11.93 -14.54
C PRO A 1154 -3.46 12.62 -14.18
N ARG A 1155 -2.79 12.19 -13.09
CA ARG A 1155 -1.46 12.72 -12.73
C ARG A 1155 -0.35 12.26 -13.67
N ARG A 1156 -0.46 11.07 -14.25
CA ARG A 1156 0.52 10.50 -15.20
C ARG A 1156 0.38 11.15 -16.58
N SER A 1157 -0.85 11.33 -17.04
CA SER A 1157 -1.13 12.05 -18.30
C SER A 1157 -0.76 13.53 -18.22
N ALA A 1158 -1.00 14.21 -17.10
CA ALA A 1158 -0.53 15.58 -16.86
C ALA A 1158 1.00 15.70 -16.97
N GLY A 1159 1.76 14.78 -16.34
CA GLY A 1159 3.22 14.74 -16.43
C GLY A 1159 3.74 14.53 -17.86
N LEU A 1160 3.13 13.62 -18.61
CA LEU A 1160 3.47 13.38 -20.01
C LEU A 1160 3.08 14.56 -20.93
N ALA A 1161 1.92 15.18 -20.70
CA ALA A 1161 1.47 16.36 -21.43
C ALA A 1161 2.38 17.59 -21.20
N ARG A 1162 2.90 17.75 -19.97
CA ARG A 1162 3.95 18.74 -19.65
C ARG A 1162 5.23 18.50 -20.46
N VAL A 1163 5.69 17.26 -20.56
CA VAL A 1163 6.86 16.90 -21.40
C VAL A 1163 6.59 17.13 -22.88
N TYR A 1164 5.40 16.80 -23.37
CA TYR A 1164 4.97 17.10 -24.74
C TYR A 1164 4.96 18.60 -25.06
N ALA A 1165 4.48 19.45 -24.13
CA ALA A 1165 4.54 20.90 -24.29
C ALA A 1165 5.99 21.40 -24.47
N LEU A 1166 6.96 20.87 -23.70
CA LEU A 1166 8.37 21.22 -23.88
C LEU A 1166 8.92 20.80 -25.25
N TRP A 1167 8.62 19.58 -25.71
CA TRP A 1167 8.99 19.15 -27.07
C TRP A 1167 8.38 20.07 -28.14
N ASN A 1168 7.10 20.43 -28.00
CA ASN A 1168 6.45 21.36 -28.92
C ASN A 1168 7.12 22.75 -28.94
N ILE A 1169 7.50 23.32 -27.79
CA ILE A 1169 8.26 24.58 -27.74
C ILE A 1169 9.62 24.44 -28.43
N THR A 1170 10.41 23.41 -28.09
CA THR A 1170 11.77 23.24 -28.66
C THR A 1170 11.72 23.07 -30.18
N SER A 1171 10.67 22.43 -30.71
CA SER A 1171 10.45 22.30 -32.16
C SER A 1171 10.30 23.64 -32.89
N LEU A 1172 9.89 24.72 -32.19
CA LEU A 1172 9.73 26.05 -32.78
C LEU A 1172 11.07 26.65 -33.24
N ILE A 1173 12.19 26.27 -32.60
CA ILE A 1173 13.54 26.66 -33.05
C ILE A 1173 13.78 26.14 -34.47
N ASN A 1174 13.46 24.86 -34.74
CA ASN A 1174 13.63 24.28 -36.08
C ASN A 1174 12.66 24.89 -37.12
N VAL A 1175 11.46 25.33 -36.71
CA VAL A 1175 10.54 26.07 -37.59
C VAL A 1175 11.09 27.46 -37.93
N VAL A 1176 11.74 28.15 -36.99
CA VAL A 1176 12.46 29.41 -37.26
C VAL A 1176 13.65 29.16 -38.18
N THR A 1177 14.42 28.09 -37.99
CA THR A 1177 15.49 27.68 -38.92
C THR A 1177 14.95 27.44 -40.33
N ALA A 1178 13.84 26.72 -40.48
CA ALA A 1178 13.18 26.51 -41.78
C ALA A 1178 12.76 27.82 -42.45
N PHE A 1179 12.21 28.77 -41.67
CA PHE A 1179 11.86 30.10 -42.16
C PHE A 1179 13.10 30.90 -42.61
N VAL A 1180 14.21 30.82 -41.86
CA VAL A 1180 15.48 31.48 -42.21
C VAL A 1180 16.10 30.86 -43.47
N CYS A 1181 16.12 29.53 -43.62
CA CYS A 1181 16.54 28.87 -44.86
C CYS A 1181 15.71 29.34 -46.08
N GLY A 1182 14.38 29.33 -45.97
CA GLY A 1182 13.49 29.83 -47.02
C GLY A 1182 13.74 31.30 -47.38
N PHE A 1183 13.93 32.15 -46.37
CA PHE A 1183 14.23 33.57 -46.56
C PHE A 1183 15.57 33.81 -47.27
N LEU A 1184 16.62 33.10 -46.86
CA LEU A 1184 17.97 33.23 -47.44
C LEU A 1184 18.01 32.70 -48.88
N HIS A 1185 17.27 31.62 -49.18
CA HIS A 1185 17.08 31.15 -50.56
C HIS A 1185 16.33 32.19 -51.42
N TYR A 1186 15.22 32.73 -50.93
CA TYR A 1186 14.44 33.77 -51.61
C TYR A 1186 15.31 35.02 -51.91
N TRP A 1187 16.09 35.48 -50.93
CA TRP A 1187 17.01 36.62 -51.10
C TRP A 1187 18.08 36.34 -52.16
N SER A 1188 18.71 35.16 -52.12
CA SER A 1188 19.73 34.73 -53.10
C SER A 1188 19.16 34.63 -54.52
N HIS A 1189 17.91 34.20 -54.67
CA HIS A 1189 17.25 34.10 -55.97
C HIS A 1189 16.78 35.47 -56.50
N SER A 1190 16.26 36.34 -55.63
CA SER A 1190 15.87 37.71 -55.98
C SER A 1190 17.07 38.53 -56.49
N SER A 1191 18.29 38.28 -55.97
CA SER A 1191 19.51 38.93 -56.43
C SER A 1191 19.93 38.57 -57.87
N LYS A 1192 19.30 37.57 -58.52
CA LYS A 1192 19.73 37.05 -59.84
C LYS A 1192 18.79 37.38 -61.01
N LYS A 1193 17.60 37.94 -60.78
CA LYS A 1193 16.63 38.23 -61.86
C LYS A 1193 16.63 39.70 -62.28
N HIS A 1194 17.34 40.00 -63.38
CA HIS A 1194 17.13 41.20 -64.19
C HIS A 1194 16.85 40.77 -65.64
N THR A 1195 15.72 41.24 -66.21
CA THR A 1195 15.19 40.98 -67.58
C THR A 1195 14.84 39.49 -67.86
N ASN A 1196 13.72 39.12 -68.50
CA ASN A 1196 12.70 39.85 -69.27
C ASN A 1196 11.26 39.40 -68.90
N PHE A 1197 10.25 40.15 -69.36
CA PHE A 1197 8.83 39.98 -69.02
C PHE A 1197 8.04 39.13 -70.04
N GLN A 1198 6.90 38.59 -69.60
CA GLN A 1198 5.81 37.97 -70.39
C GLN A 1198 6.09 36.52 -70.90
N SER A 1199 5.20 35.54 -70.73
CA SER A 1199 3.72 35.57 -70.71
C SER A 1199 3.06 34.83 -69.54
N TRP A 1200 1.76 35.11 -69.33
CA TRP A 1200 0.88 34.41 -68.38
C TRP A 1200 0.69 32.92 -68.73
N ASN A 1201 0.99 32.06 -67.76
CA ASN A 1201 0.21 30.86 -67.44
C ASN A 1201 0.43 30.57 -65.94
N PHE A 1202 -0.59 30.07 -65.24
CA PHE A 1202 -0.49 29.74 -63.81
C PHE A 1202 0.48 28.57 -63.60
N SER A 1203 1.72 28.85 -63.21
CA SER A 1203 2.56 27.92 -62.43
C SER A 1203 2.63 28.40 -60.98
N MET A 1204 2.59 27.45 -60.05
CA MET A 1204 2.41 27.70 -58.62
C MET A 1204 3.77 27.96 -57.95
N ASP A 1205 4.49 28.99 -58.42
CA ASP A 1205 5.93 29.16 -58.16
C ASP A 1205 6.31 30.47 -57.43
N GLU A 1206 7.38 30.36 -56.64
CA GLU A 1206 8.24 31.41 -56.05
C GLU A 1206 7.70 32.33 -54.94
N SER A 1207 6.39 32.55 -54.76
CA SER A 1207 5.90 33.56 -53.76
C SER A 1207 5.37 33.02 -52.41
N GLU A 1208 5.11 31.72 -52.28
CA GLU A 1208 4.38 31.14 -51.12
C GLU A 1208 5.26 30.35 -50.13
N TRP A 1209 6.59 30.42 -50.24
CA TRP A 1209 7.53 29.63 -49.41
C TRP A 1209 7.37 29.83 -47.90
N TRP A 1210 6.87 30.98 -47.46
CA TRP A 1210 6.66 31.35 -46.06
C TRP A 1210 5.35 30.81 -45.47
N MET A 1211 4.41 30.34 -46.29
CA MET A 1211 3.06 29.95 -45.86
C MET A 1211 3.08 28.73 -44.92
N LEU A 1212 3.78 27.65 -45.29
CA LEU A 1212 3.82 26.42 -44.50
C LEU A 1212 4.58 26.59 -43.15
N PRO A 1213 5.77 27.23 -43.11
CA PRO A 1213 6.43 27.56 -41.83
C PRO A 1213 5.59 28.50 -40.95
N SER A 1214 4.90 29.49 -41.53
CA SER A 1214 4.02 30.39 -40.77
C SER A 1214 2.80 29.65 -40.19
N GLY A 1215 2.22 28.73 -40.96
CA GLY A 1215 1.16 27.84 -40.50
C GLY A 1215 1.60 26.96 -39.33
N LEU A 1216 2.83 26.43 -39.36
CA LEU A 1216 3.41 25.69 -38.23
C LEU A 1216 3.59 26.56 -36.99
N VAL A 1217 4.09 27.80 -37.10
CA VAL A 1217 4.23 28.70 -35.94
C VAL A 1217 2.86 28.94 -35.28
N VAL A 1218 1.82 29.24 -36.06
CA VAL A 1218 0.46 29.45 -35.55
C VAL A 1218 -0.11 28.18 -34.93
N GLY A 1219 0.01 27.03 -35.62
CA GLY A 1219 -0.43 25.73 -35.13
C GLY A 1219 0.20 25.36 -33.79
N LYS A 1220 1.53 25.49 -33.67
CA LYS A 1220 2.27 25.15 -32.44
C LYS A 1220 1.93 26.07 -31.26
N ILE A 1221 1.64 27.35 -31.49
CA ILE A 1221 1.19 28.29 -30.45
C ILE A 1221 -0.22 27.93 -29.95
N ILE A 1222 -1.15 27.62 -30.86
CA ILE A 1222 -2.52 27.18 -30.48
C ILE A 1222 -2.47 25.85 -29.73
N LEU A 1223 -1.65 24.92 -30.21
CA LEU A 1223 -1.44 23.60 -29.61
C LEU A 1223 -0.86 23.71 -28.19
N ALA A 1224 0.16 24.56 -27.98
CA ALA A 1224 0.69 24.86 -26.65
C ALA A 1224 -0.39 25.33 -25.66
N ARG A 1225 -1.28 26.24 -26.08
CA ARG A 1225 -2.39 26.73 -25.25
C ARG A 1225 -3.39 25.63 -24.87
N LEU A 1226 -3.72 24.75 -25.80
CA LEU A 1226 -4.66 23.66 -25.54
C LEU A 1226 -4.04 22.59 -24.64
N ILE A 1227 -2.72 22.35 -24.75
CA ILE A 1227 -1.99 21.48 -23.82
C ILE A 1227 -2.00 22.07 -22.40
N ASP A 1228 -1.72 23.37 -22.22
CA ASP A 1228 -1.78 24.03 -20.91
C ASP A 1228 -3.17 23.84 -20.25
N CYS A 1229 -4.25 24.06 -21.01
CA CYS A 1229 -5.63 23.81 -20.54
C CYS A 1229 -5.92 22.33 -20.26
N HIS A 1230 -5.38 21.40 -21.05
CA HIS A 1230 -5.53 19.96 -20.82
C HIS A 1230 -4.84 19.55 -19.51
N VAL A 1231 -3.59 20.00 -19.29
CA VAL A 1231 -2.84 19.79 -18.04
C VAL A 1231 -3.60 20.35 -16.84
N ALA A 1232 -4.20 21.54 -16.97
CA ALA A 1232 -5.02 22.13 -15.90
C ALA A 1232 -6.26 21.31 -15.53
N ASN A 1233 -6.99 20.78 -16.53
CA ASN A 1233 -8.15 19.92 -16.30
C ASN A 1233 -7.77 18.55 -15.68
N GLN A 1234 -6.60 17.99 -16.03
CA GLN A 1234 -6.13 16.72 -15.46
C GLN A 1234 -5.64 16.86 -14.01
N GLU A 1235 -4.98 17.98 -13.68
CA GLU A 1235 -4.40 18.20 -12.34
C GLU A 1235 -5.43 18.64 -11.29
N ILE A 1236 -6.46 19.39 -11.70
CA ILE A 1236 -7.47 19.97 -10.81
C ILE A 1236 -8.85 19.52 -11.26
N GLN A 1237 -9.37 18.49 -10.59
CA GLN A 1237 -10.71 17.93 -10.82
C GLN A 1237 -11.79 18.70 -10.04
N ASP A 1238 -11.47 19.20 -8.85
CA ASP A 1238 -12.40 20.01 -8.05
C ASP A 1238 -12.33 21.49 -8.48
N HIS A 1239 -13.39 21.94 -9.16
CA HIS A 1239 -13.53 23.31 -9.64
C HIS A 1239 -13.86 24.31 -8.51
N SER A 1240 -14.38 23.84 -7.36
CA SER A 1240 -14.73 24.72 -6.22
C SER A 1240 -13.52 25.44 -5.63
N LEU A 1241 -12.31 24.86 -5.80
CA LEU A 1241 -11.02 25.44 -5.39
C LEU A 1241 -10.67 26.77 -6.07
N TYR A 1242 -11.40 27.15 -7.13
CA TYR A 1242 -11.28 28.46 -7.81
C TYR A 1242 -12.54 29.34 -7.65
N SER A 1243 -13.48 28.98 -6.76
CA SER A 1243 -14.60 29.83 -6.37
C SER A 1243 -14.08 31.20 -5.90
N SER A 1244 -14.80 32.27 -6.26
CA SER A 1244 -14.61 33.61 -5.70
C SER A 1244 -15.43 33.85 -4.43
N ASP A 1245 -16.35 32.93 -4.12
CA ASP A 1245 -17.19 32.94 -2.94
C ASP A 1245 -16.57 32.00 -1.89
N PRO A 1246 -16.17 32.51 -0.71
CA PRO A 1246 -15.54 31.71 0.34
C PRO A 1246 -16.51 30.69 0.96
N ASP A 1247 -17.82 30.94 1.01
CA ASP A 1247 -18.77 29.99 1.58
C ASP A 1247 -18.89 28.75 0.68
N VAL A 1248 -18.96 28.96 -0.65
CA VAL A 1248 -18.92 27.89 -1.65
C VAL A 1248 -17.57 27.16 -1.62
N PHE A 1249 -16.46 27.88 -1.37
CA PHE A 1249 -15.15 27.26 -1.21
C PHE A 1249 -15.09 26.34 0.01
N TRP A 1250 -15.75 26.65 1.13
CA TRP A 1250 -15.67 25.85 2.37
C TRP A 1250 -16.76 24.78 2.54
N GLN A 1251 -17.85 24.82 1.77
CA GLN A 1251 -19.00 23.90 1.92
C GLN A 1251 -18.87 22.53 1.23
N SER A 1252 -17.93 22.36 0.29
CA SER A 1252 -17.73 21.13 -0.50
C SER A 1252 -16.63 20.22 0.03
#